data_AF-A0A974YCP0-F1
#
_entry.id   AF-A0A974YCP0-F1
#
_cell.length_a   1.000
_cell.length_b   1.000
_cell.length_c   1.000
_cell.angle_alpha   90.00
_cell.angle_beta   90.00
_cell.angle_gamma   90.00
#
_symmetry.space_group_name_H-M   'P 1'
#
loop_
_entity.id
_entity.type
_entity.pdbx_description
1 polymer ?
#
loop_
_entity_poly.entity_id
_entity_poly.type
_entity_poly.pdbx_seq_one_letter_code
_entity_poly.pdbx_strand_id
1 'polypeptide(L)'
;MAIIYGTSGSDDLRSRATNQDDTIYGYDPNVPEIVGTRIAAGLTQPLFVTGAPDNSGRLFIVGKQGTVQIVGADGMIAATPFLDVRDQVSTAGEVGLLGFTFHPDFANNGKVYVFLSLKGENTSDPRHNESQIREYTVDPSSPNVLDPDNYKVILETTEYTEGSGNHRAGWIGFSPTDGYLYAAMGDGDQNWNAQNPTSLLGKILRLDVNGPDAFPDDAKKNYAIPANNPTVFDNADDLAQPSEVYAIGFRNPWRASFGPDGRLFVGDVGADTAEEINLVVAGANYGWGRQNNHPGDPDDGPTPENNDGYTDAIHSYFHDEGIGSSVTGGYVYNGPIAALQGKYVFGDFGSGRIWTLEQTGSGWVKTDITAMIRPSGGTIGGIASFGTDRNGKLYVVDIGGEVFRLDAGGGGSDLGDTLDGAGGSDTIYGGDGNDIINGGTDDDHLYGNADDDDLYGDAGADTLNGGAGDDIYHVDSADTIVEAADNGHDIVQALASFTLQADQAVEVLQVQVEESEDALDLTGNEFAQEIYGNAGANRLDGRGGADRMEGFDGDDTYVVDRADDMIDEDEGKGTDTLIASVSYELADDADVEILKAADGTDDIDLTGNAIGNILYGNGGDNRLDGGGGDDTVVFTGNRADYTVERNADGSVTVADNRDGADQIFNMEIFQFADRRVSREGLLNVAPKGLSLDSDAVAENSRTGQPVGKISVQDDDGGTHQLTLVDSAGGRFSLDATGNLLVADGVRLDYEQDVQHTITVKATDPHGESTTKSFIIRVQDDPDEEAIGSAGADVMKGGNGNDSFRGLAGSDRVDAGLGNDTLMGGSENDTLIGSAGKDRLYGDTGNDSLEGGNDADLLNGGTGNDRLLGGLGQDSLTGSSGRDVFVFDDRETGSSKTKADYITDFSGRSGDRIDLKLVDADTKKRGDQKFSFIGEKAFTKAGQVRYEKTKKETYVYLNTDSDKAAEAVIKLKGAIDLQKSWFVL
;
A
#
# COMPACT_ATOMS: atom_id res chain seq x y z
N MET A 1 -10.74 -26.14 -42.11
CA MET A 1 -9.86 -25.12 -42.71
C MET A 1 -10.56 -24.39 -43.84
N ALA A 2 -11.61 -23.70 -43.45
CA ALA A 2 -12.06 -22.50 -44.09
C ALA A 2 -11.13 -21.35 -43.68
N ILE A 3 -10.92 -20.41 -44.59
CA ILE A 3 -10.38 -19.09 -44.24
C ILE A 3 -11.56 -18.12 -44.37
N ILE A 4 -11.83 -17.38 -43.30
CA ILE A 4 -12.92 -16.41 -43.20
C ILE A 4 -12.28 -15.03 -43.11
N TYR A 5 -12.75 -14.10 -43.95
CA TYR A 5 -12.30 -12.71 -43.97
C TYR A 5 -13.51 -11.82 -43.69
N GLY A 6 -13.35 -10.89 -42.75
CA GLY A 6 -14.27 -9.77 -42.57
C GLY A 6 -13.92 -8.61 -43.50
N THR A 7 -14.39 -7.44 -43.15
CA THR A 7 -14.34 -6.23 -43.96
C THR A 7 -13.36 -5.22 -43.39
N SER A 8 -13.77 -3.98 -43.15
CA SER A 8 -12.94 -2.94 -42.53
C SER A 8 -13.86 -2.15 -41.59
N GLY A 9 -14.69 -2.87 -40.85
CA GLY A 9 -15.81 -2.32 -40.12
C GLY A 9 -16.64 -3.43 -39.52
N SER A 10 -17.15 -3.20 -38.31
CA SER A 10 -17.71 -4.20 -37.40
C SER A 10 -18.46 -5.36 -38.06
N ASP A 11 -17.85 -6.54 -37.92
CA ASP A 11 -18.27 -7.83 -38.41
C ASP A 11 -18.63 -8.80 -37.25
N ASP A 12 -19.57 -9.73 -37.49
CA ASP A 12 -19.89 -10.86 -36.60
C ASP A 12 -19.55 -12.14 -37.38
N LEU A 13 -18.34 -12.65 -37.16
CA LEU A 13 -17.77 -13.78 -37.89
C LEU A 13 -17.72 -15.01 -37.01
N ARG A 14 -18.24 -16.13 -37.54
CA ARG A 14 -18.23 -17.41 -36.84
C ARG A 14 -17.79 -18.53 -37.75
N SER A 15 -17.06 -19.49 -37.17
CA SER A 15 -16.80 -20.76 -37.82
C SER A 15 -18.10 -21.42 -38.29
N ARG A 16 -18.04 -22.09 -39.45
CA ARG A 16 -19.21 -22.73 -40.08
C ARG A 16 -19.42 -24.18 -39.62
N ALA A 17 -18.48 -24.77 -38.89
CA ALA A 17 -18.54 -26.16 -38.44
C ALA A 17 -17.79 -26.37 -37.11
N THR A 18 -18.41 -27.08 -36.16
CA THR A 18 -18.00 -27.16 -34.74
C THR A 18 -16.74 -27.96 -34.41
N ASN A 19 -15.98 -28.47 -35.39
CA ASN A 19 -14.84 -29.37 -35.13
C ASN A 19 -13.79 -29.30 -36.26
N GLN A 20 -13.52 -28.11 -36.80
CA GLN A 20 -12.59 -27.95 -37.92
C GLN A 20 -11.68 -26.75 -37.68
N ASP A 21 -10.38 -27.01 -37.67
CA ASP A 21 -9.34 -25.96 -37.63
C ASP A 21 -9.58 -24.96 -38.76
N ASP A 22 -9.90 -23.72 -38.42
CA ASP A 22 -10.22 -22.61 -39.29
C ASP A 22 -9.30 -21.41 -39.01
N THR A 23 -9.24 -20.48 -39.96
CA THR A 23 -8.52 -19.21 -39.77
C THR A 23 -9.49 -18.07 -40.03
N ILE A 24 -9.64 -17.19 -39.04
CA ILE A 24 -10.59 -16.07 -39.07
C ILE A 24 -9.78 -14.77 -39.00
N TYR A 25 -10.09 -13.85 -39.90
CA TYR A 25 -9.59 -12.47 -39.88
C TYR A 25 -10.78 -11.52 -39.77
N GLY A 26 -10.78 -10.61 -38.78
CA GLY A 26 -11.75 -9.51 -38.67
C GLY A 26 -11.70 -8.58 -39.89
N TYR A 27 -10.52 -8.48 -40.51
CA TYR A 27 -10.28 -7.76 -41.76
C TYR A 27 -10.03 -8.67 -42.98
N ASP A 28 -9.97 -8.08 -44.18
CA ASP A 28 -9.40 -8.75 -45.36
C ASP A 28 -7.92 -8.36 -45.59
N PRO A 29 -6.94 -9.23 -45.26
CA PRO A 29 -5.51 -8.95 -45.44
C PRO A 29 -5.09 -8.80 -46.92
N ASN A 30 -5.98 -9.07 -47.88
CA ASN A 30 -5.70 -9.03 -49.31
C ASN A 30 -6.17 -7.74 -50.01
N VAL A 31 -6.87 -6.83 -49.32
CA VAL A 31 -7.41 -5.59 -49.91
C VAL A 31 -6.59 -4.37 -49.44
N PRO A 32 -5.81 -3.70 -50.32
CA PRO A 32 -5.00 -2.56 -49.93
C PRO A 32 -5.84 -1.28 -49.77
N GLU A 33 -5.79 -0.65 -48.59
CA GLU A 33 -6.49 0.59 -48.27
C GLU A 33 -5.74 1.84 -48.79
N ILE A 34 -6.46 2.83 -49.32
CA ILE A 34 -5.89 4.09 -49.85
C ILE A 34 -6.53 5.28 -49.12
N VAL A 35 -5.70 6.09 -48.45
CA VAL A 35 -6.19 7.30 -47.75
C VAL A 35 -6.12 8.50 -48.71
N GLY A 36 -7.27 9.15 -48.91
CA GLY A 36 -7.40 10.36 -49.72
C GLY A 36 -7.31 11.63 -48.87
N THR A 37 -6.10 12.11 -48.58
CA THR A 37 -5.92 13.31 -47.73
C THR A 37 -6.24 14.60 -48.47
N ARG A 38 -7.17 15.42 -47.99
CA ARG A 38 -7.43 16.75 -48.58
C ARG A 38 -6.23 17.68 -48.38
N ILE A 39 -5.65 18.17 -49.48
CA ILE A 39 -4.46 19.05 -49.50
C ILE A 39 -4.83 20.51 -49.69
N ALA A 40 -5.87 20.81 -50.45
CA ALA A 40 -6.34 22.17 -50.68
C ALA A 40 -7.84 22.22 -50.90
N ALA A 41 -8.47 23.35 -50.56
CA ALA A 41 -9.88 23.63 -50.79
C ALA A 41 -10.08 25.10 -51.18
N GLY A 42 -11.22 25.42 -51.79
CA GLY A 42 -11.56 26.80 -52.18
C GLY A 42 -10.92 27.27 -53.49
N LEU A 43 -10.44 26.34 -54.32
CA LEU A 43 -9.90 26.65 -55.64
C LEU A 43 -11.03 26.92 -56.64
N THR A 44 -10.84 27.87 -57.56
CA THR A 44 -11.86 28.19 -58.57
C THR A 44 -11.61 27.40 -59.85
N GLN A 45 -12.47 26.40 -60.12
CA GLN A 45 -12.40 25.53 -61.31
C GLN A 45 -10.98 24.97 -61.58
N PRO A 46 -10.40 24.23 -60.62
CA PRO A 46 -9.11 23.61 -60.82
C PRO A 46 -9.22 22.51 -61.90
N LEU A 47 -8.22 22.45 -62.77
CA LEU A 47 -8.24 21.63 -63.98
C LEU A 47 -7.15 20.57 -64.01
N PHE A 48 -6.02 20.83 -63.35
CA PHE A 48 -4.84 19.98 -63.33
C PHE A 48 -3.90 20.38 -62.20
N VAL A 49 -3.13 19.42 -61.69
CA VAL A 49 -2.11 19.61 -60.67
C VAL A 49 -0.80 18.95 -61.09
N THR A 50 0.32 19.59 -60.83
CA THR A 50 1.64 18.98 -60.98
C THR A 50 2.59 19.51 -59.91
N GLY A 51 3.51 18.67 -59.43
CA GLY A 51 4.56 19.11 -58.52
C GLY A 51 5.69 19.85 -59.25
N ALA A 52 6.39 20.72 -58.53
CA ALA A 52 7.66 21.22 -59.03
C ALA A 52 8.67 20.07 -59.22
N PRO A 53 9.52 20.12 -60.27
CA PRO A 53 10.62 19.17 -60.44
C PRO A 53 11.78 19.43 -59.47
N ASP A 54 11.66 20.39 -58.55
CA ASP A 54 12.58 20.62 -57.43
C ASP A 54 12.15 19.83 -56.16
N ASN A 55 12.84 20.01 -55.03
CA ASN A 55 12.50 19.36 -53.76
C ASN A 55 11.66 20.25 -52.83
N SER A 56 10.98 21.27 -53.36
CA SER A 56 10.27 22.24 -52.52
C SER A 56 8.93 21.74 -51.99
N GLY A 57 8.42 20.61 -52.51
CA GLY A 57 7.07 20.10 -52.19
C GLY A 57 5.93 21.02 -52.63
N ARG A 58 6.20 21.96 -53.55
CA ARG A 58 5.17 22.87 -54.09
C ARG A 58 4.34 22.16 -55.14
N LEU A 59 3.03 22.35 -55.07
CA LEU A 59 2.09 21.91 -56.09
C LEU A 59 1.61 23.12 -56.90
N PHE A 60 1.47 22.93 -58.20
CA PHE A 60 1.03 23.94 -59.16
C PHE A 60 -0.33 23.51 -59.70
N ILE A 61 -1.37 24.24 -59.31
CA ILE A 61 -2.75 23.93 -59.67
C ILE A 61 -3.19 24.90 -60.75
N VAL A 62 -3.50 24.36 -61.93
CA VAL A 62 -4.01 25.12 -63.07
C VAL A 62 -5.49 25.37 -62.85
N GLY A 63 -5.87 26.63 -62.72
CA GLY A 63 -7.27 27.07 -62.72
C GLY A 63 -7.67 27.53 -64.11
N LYS A 64 -8.78 27.00 -64.63
CA LYS A 64 -9.32 27.35 -65.95
C LYS A 64 -9.43 28.84 -66.19
N GLN A 65 -9.76 29.58 -65.13
CA GLN A 65 -10.01 31.01 -65.16
C GLN A 65 -8.76 31.85 -65.49
N GLY A 66 -7.57 31.26 -65.57
CA GLY A 66 -6.35 31.96 -66.01
C GLY A 66 -5.28 32.08 -64.94
N THR A 67 -5.29 31.24 -63.91
CA THR A 67 -4.27 31.26 -62.85
C THR A 67 -3.59 29.91 -62.69
N VAL A 68 -2.29 29.93 -62.36
CA VAL A 68 -1.59 28.77 -61.79
C VAL A 68 -1.34 29.09 -60.32
N GLN A 69 -1.98 28.37 -59.40
CA GLN A 69 -1.82 28.58 -57.97
C GLN A 69 -0.70 27.71 -57.40
N ILE A 70 0.07 28.24 -56.45
CA ILE A 70 1.01 27.44 -55.66
C ILE A 70 0.30 26.99 -54.40
N VAL A 71 0.33 25.69 -54.13
CA VAL A 71 0.00 25.12 -52.81
C VAL A 71 1.31 24.65 -52.18
N GLY A 72 1.59 25.18 -50.98
CA GLY A 72 2.76 24.80 -50.20
C GLY A 72 2.67 23.38 -49.66
N ALA A 73 3.78 22.86 -49.12
CA ALA A 73 3.79 21.56 -48.46
C ALA A 73 2.90 21.51 -47.20
N ASP A 74 2.54 22.67 -46.65
CA ASP A 74 1.61 22.88 -45.55
C ASP A 74 0.13 22.90 -45.97
N GLY A 75 -0.17 22.69 -47.26
CA GLY A 75 -1.53 22.74 -47.82
C GLY A 75 -2.07 24.15 -48.01
N MET A 76 -1.28 25.20 -47.73
CA MET A 76 -1.73 26.58 -47.86
C MET A 76 -1.59 27.07 -49.30
N ILE A 77 -2.66 27.70 -49.82
CA ILE A 77 -2.64 28.37 -51.12
C ILE A 77 -1.89 29.70 -50.99
N ALA A 78 -0.89 29.92 -51.84
CA ALA A 78 -0.13 31.16 -51.88
C ALA A 78 -1.03 32.37 -52.19
N ALA A 79 -0.76 33.50 -51.54
CA ALA A 79 -1.54 34.73 -51.72
C ALA A 79 -1.41 35.33 -53.14
N THR A 80 -0.31 35.04 -53.85
CA THR A 80 -0.07 35.46 -55.23
C THR A 80 0.06 34.23 -56.12
N PRO A 81 -0.68 34.14 -57.23
CA PRO A 81 -0.53 33.04 -58.19
C PRO A 81 0.87 32.97 -58.79
N PHE A 82 1.32 31.76 -59.15
CA PHE A 82 2.53 31.55 -59.93
C PHE A 82 2.46 32.21 -61.30
N LEU A 83 1.30 32.13 -61.95
CA LEU A 83 1.01 32.81 -63.21
C LEU A 83 -0.41 33.36 -63.15
N ASP A 84 -0.60 34.59 -63.62
CA ASP A 84 -1.91 35.24 -63.71
C ASP A 84 -2.10 35.85 -65.11
N VAL A 85 -2.85 35.14 -65.94
CA VAL A 85 -3.18 35.51 -67.32
C VAL A 85 -4.68 35.76 -67.49
N ARG A 86 -5.41 36.05 -66.40
CA ARG A 86 -6.87 36.27 -66.41
C ARG A 86 -7.31 37.33 -67.42
N ASP A 87 -6.49 38.35 -67.64
CA ASP A 87 -6.78 39.42 -68.60
C ASP A 87 -6.52 39.02 -70.07
N GLN A 88 -5.76 37.94 -70.28
CA GLN A 88 -5.31 37.46 -71.60
C GLN A 88 -6.11 36.26 -72.12
N VAL A 89 -6.88 35.57 -71.26
CA VAL A 89 -7.67 34.37 -71.62
C VAL A 89 -9.17 34.63 -71.67
N SER A 90 -9.89 33.84 -72.46
CA SER A 90 -11.35 33.74 -72.40
C SER A 90 -11.75 32.54 -71.52
N THR A 91 -12.92 32.59 -70.88
CA THR A 91 -13.37 31.57 -69.91
C THR A 91 -14.76 31.00 -70.21
N ALA A 92 -15.26 31.21 -71.43
CA ALA A 92 -16.57 30.75 -71.89
C ALA A 92 -16.51 29.34 -72.53
N GLY A 93 -17.35 28.40 -72.08
CA GLY A 93 -17.28 27.02 -72.58
C GLY A 93 -16.04 26.31 -72.05
N GLU A 94 -15.31 25.54 -72.84
CA GLU A 94 -14.08 24.82 -72.45
C GLU A 94 -12.80 25.67 -72.52
N VAL A 95 -12.85 26.89 -73.07
CA VAL A 95 -11.67 27.76 -73.19
C VAL A 95 -11.16 28.27 -71.83
N GLY A 96 -9.87 28.61 -71.76
CA GLY A 96 -9.24 29.10 -70.54
C GLY A 96 -7.72 28.90 -70.56
N LEU A 97 -7.13 28.83 -69.36
CA LEU A 97 -5.80 28.24 -69.16
C LEU A 97 -5.98 26.73 -68.95
N LEU A 98 -5.47 25.91 -69.87
CA LEU A 98 -5.88 24.50 -70.01
C LEU A 98 -4.76 23.51 -69.69
N GLY A 99 -3.50 23.87 -69.97
CA GLY A 99 -2.36 22.99 -69.80
C GLY A 99 -1.16 23.70 -69.23
N PHE A 100 -0.34 22.95 -68.48
CA PHE A 100 0.88 23.44 -67.86
C PHE A 100 1.88 22.29 -67.72
N THR A 101 3.13 22.50 -68.11
CA THR A 101 4.22 21.54 -67.86
C THR A 101 5.54 22.26 -67.63
N PHE A 102 6.37 21.69 -66.75
CA PHE A 102 7.77 22.08 -66.64
C PHE A 102 8.58 21.49 -67.81
N HIS A 103 9.62 22.19 -68.23
CA HIS A 103 10.63 21.59 -69.10
C HIS A 103 11.36 20.45 -68.34
N PRO A 104 11.77 19.33 -68.98
CA PRO A 104 12.48 18.25 -68.30
C PRO A 104 13.79 18.71 -67.61
N ASP A 105 14.43 19.73 -68.18
CA ASP A 105 15.63 20.39 -67.65
C ASP A 105 15.33 21.70 -66.88
N PHE A 106 14.14 21.82 -66.29
CA PHE A 106 13.70 23.04 -65.58
C PHE A 106 14.68 23.53 -64.52
N ALA A 107 15.35 22.61 -63.81
CA ALA A 107 16.33 22.97 -62.78
C ALA A 107 17.48 23.84 -63.32
N ASN A 108 17.82 23.69 -64.61
CA ASN A 108 18.90 24.44 -65.24
C ASN A 108 18.41 25.61 -66.09
N ASN A 109 17.24 25.48 -66.74
CA ASN A 109 16.77 26.49 -67.70
C ASN A 109 15.58 27.34 -67.20
N GLY A 110 14.91 26.94 -66.12
CA GLY A 110 13.77 27.65 -65.54
C GLY A 110 12.53 27.73 -66.46
N LYS A 111 12.45 26.91 -67.51
CA LYS A 111 11.40 27.02 -68.53
C LYS A 111 10.15 26.23 -68.17
N VAL A 112 8.99 26.88 -68.32
CA VAL A 112 7.68 26.22 -68.27
C VAL A 112 6.90 26.49 -69.54
N TYR A 113 5.96 25.61 -69.86
CA TYR A 113 5.08 25.74 -70.99
C TYR A 113 3.64 25.74 -70.54
N VAL A 114 2.82 26.60 -71.14
CA VAL A 114 1.38 26.70 -70.86
C VAL A 114 0.58 26.67 -72.14
N PHE A 115 -0.54 25.97 -72.09
CA PHE A 115 -1.55 25.94 -73.13
C PHE A 115 -2.74 26.79 -72.69
N LEU A 116 -3.11 27.78 -73.49
CA LEU A 116 -4.24 28.66 -73.18
C LEU A 116 -4.99 29.11 -74.43
N SER A 117 -6.26 29.45 -74.25
CA SER A 117 -7.10 30.06 -75.27
C SER A 117 -7.13 31.58 -75.07
N LEU A 118 -6.71 32.32 -76.10
CA LEU A 118 -6.61 33.77 -76.06
C LEU A 118 -7.97 34.43 -75.95
N LYS A 119 -7.99 35.62 -75.37
CA LYS A 119 -9.13 36.53 -75.48
C LYS A 119 -9.06 37.23 -76.84
N GLY A 120 -10.05 37.04 -77.72
CA GLY A 120 -10.06 37.69 -79.04
C GLY A 120 -9.92 39.22 -78.97
N GLU A 121 -9.07 39.80 -79.83
CA GLU A 121 -8.71 41.23 -79.75
C GLU A 121 -9.84 42.21 -80.17
N ASN A 122 -10.84 41.78 -80.96
CA ASN A 122 -11.99 42.63 -81.34
C ASN A 122 -13.12 41.87 -82.05
N THR A 123 -14.10 41.26 -81.38
CA THR A 123 -15.28 40.70 -82.06
C THR A 123 -16.53 40.69 -81.17
N SER A 124 -17.70 40.74 -81.80
CA SER A 124 -19.03 40.56 -81.21
C SER A 124 -19.29 39.15 -80.63
N ASP A 125 -18.29 38.27 -80.56
CA ASP A 125 -18.39 36.92 -80.03
C ASP A 125 -17.13 36.53 -79.21
N PRO A 126 -17.22 36.44 -77.86
CA PRO A 126 -16.10 36.11 -76.97
C PRO A 126 -15.60 34.65 -77.07
N ARG A 127 -16.12 33.87 -78.02
CA ARG A 127 -15.75 32.45 -78.26
C ARG A 127 -14.75 32.26 -79.41
N HIS A 128 -14.47 33.28 -80.24
CA HIS A 128 -13.41 33.20 -81.27
C HIS A 128 -12.03 33.43 -80.65
N ASN A 129 -11.46 32.34 -80.16
CA ASN A 129 -10.22 32.33 -79.38
C ASN A 129 -9.22 31.35 -80.01
N GLU A 130 -8.10 31.88 -80.48
CA GLU A 130 -6.92 31.11 -80.87
C GLU A 130 -6.34 30.39 -79.65
N SER A 131 -5.83 29.17 -79.82
CA SER A 131 -5.07 28.50 -78.77
C SER A 131 -3.59 28.75 -78.97
N GLN A 132 -2.89 29.05 -77.88
CA GLN A 132 -1.43 29.20 -77.86
C GLN A 132 -0.79 28.21 -76.88
N ILE A 133 0.35 27.66 -77.29
CA ILE A 133 1.36 27.11 -76.39
C ILE A 133 2.43 28.19 -76.23
N ARG A 134 2.73 28.58 -74.99
CA ARG A 134 3.76 29.59 -74.68
C ARG A 134 4.83 29.01 -73.78
N GLU A 135 6.07 29.44 -74.01
CA GLU A 135 7.20 29.23 -73.11
C GLU A 135 7.37 30.47 -72.21
N TYR A 136 7.44 30.26 -70.91
CA TYR A 136 7.83 31.25 -69.91
C TYR A 136 9.14 30.83 -69.26
N THR A 137 9.94 31.79 -68.83
CA THR A 137 11.17 31.53 -68.06
C THR A 137 11.03 32.14 -66.66
N VAL A 138 11.21 31.31 -65.64
CA VAL A 138 11.21 31.73 -64.24
C VAL A 138 12.41 32.64 -63.97
N ASP A 139 12.16 33.81 -63.40
CA ASP A 139 13.22 34.67 -62.86
C ASP A 139 13.76 34.04 -61.56
N PRO A 140 15.07 33.68 -61.49
CA PRO A 140 15.65 33.10 -60.28
C PRO A 140 15.53 34.00 -59.03
N SER A 141 15.35 35.31 -59.20
CA SER A 141 15.12 36.25 -58.10
C SER A 141 13.67 36.25 -57.60
N SER A 142 12.73 35.72 -58.39
CA SER A 142 11.30 35.61 -58.07
C SER A 142 10.74 34.22 -58.44
N PRO A 143 11.24 33.13 -57.84
CA PRO A 143 10.97 31.74 -58.27
C PRO A 143 9.52 31.26 -58.06
N ASN A 144 8.66 32.11 -57.49
CA ASN A 144 7.26 31.84 -57.20
C ASN A 144 6.30 32.65 -58.08
N VAL A 145 6.79 33.46 -59.04
CA VAL A 145 5.95 34.29 -59.90
C VAL A 145 6.55 34.38 -61.30
N LEU A 146 5.70 34.20 -62.32
CA LEU A 146 5.98 34.47 -63.72
C LEU A 146 5.42 35.82 -64.14
N ASP A 147 6.17 36.54 -64.96
CA ASP A 147 5.67 37.73 -65.64
C ASP A 147 4.74 37.29 -66.79
N PRO A 148 3.42 37.61 -66.74
CA PRO A 148 2.46 37.15 -67.74
C PRO A 148 2.68 37.74 -69.13
N ASP A 149 3.45 38.83 -69.26
CA ASP A 149 3.74 39.49 -70.53
C ASP A 149 5.10 39.08 -71.13
N ASN A 150 5.96 38.39 -70.37
CA ASN A 150 7.27 37.94 -70.82
C ASN A 150 7.26 36.45 -71.21
N TYR A 151 6.81 36.17 -72.42
CA TYR A 151 6.74 34.82 -72.97
C TYR A 151 7.20 34.74 -74.42
N LYS A 152 7.49 33.52 -74.86
CA LYS A 152 7.73 33.16 -76.25
C LYS A 152 6.58 32.27 -76.74
N VAL A 153 5.90 32.65 -77.82
CA VAL A 153 4.90 31.79 -78.47
C VAL A 153 5.61 30.59 -79.09
N ILE A 154 5.23 29.38 -78.70
CA ILE A 154 5.73 28.14 -79.31
C ILE A 154 4.84 27.76 -80.48
N LEU A 155 3.53 27.72 -80.27
CA LEU A 155 2.55 27.40 -81.31
C LEU A 155 1.30 28.25 -81.10
N GLU A 156 0.77 28.87 -82.15
CA GLU A 156 -0.58 29.44 -82.19
C GLU A 156 -1.40 28.78 -83.30
N THR A 157 -2.63 28.36 -82.97
CA THR A 157 -3.55 27.76 -83.94
C THR A 157 -4.73 28.69 -84.20
N THR A 158 -4.94 29.06 -85.47
CA THR A 158 -6.07 29.91 -85.92
C THR A 158 -7.14 29.12 -86.69
N GLU A 159 -7.18 27.80 -86.51
CA GLU A 159 -8.04 26.88 -87.29
C GLU A 159 -9.46 26.74 -86.73
N TYR A 160 -9.76 27.38 -85.58
CA TYR A 160 -11.06 27.30 -84.93
C TYR A 160 -12.11 28.15 -85.65
N THR A 161 -13.32 27.61 -85.81
CA THR A 161 -14.46 28.35 -86.36
C THR A 161 -15.00 29.39 -85.37
N GLU A 162 -15.45 30.54 -85.88
CA GLU A 162 -16.13 31.58 -85.09
C GLU A 162 -17.28 31.00 -84.24
N GLY A 163 -17.29 31.33 -82.94
CA GLY A 163 -18.35 30.94 -82.02
C GLY A 163 -18.18 29.59 -81.33
N SER A 164 -17.20 28.76 -81.73
CA SER A 164 -16.93 27.47 -81.08
C SER A 164 -16.13 27.68 -79.79
N GLY A 165 -16.70 27.32 -78.63
CA GLY A 165 -16.02 27.37 -77.33
C GLY A 165 -15.65 26.00 -76.76
N ASN A 166 -15.92 24.92 -77.52
CA ASN A 166 -15.87 23.54 -77.06
C ASN A 166 -14.78 22.75 -77.81
N HIS A 167 -14.51 21.55 -77.32
CA HIS A 167 -13.51 20.61 -77.82
C HIS A 167 -12.13 21.24 -77.92
N ARG A 168 -11.68 21.80 -76.80
CA ARG A 168 -10.41 22.52 -76.71
C ARG A 168 -9.27 21.63 -76.25
N ALA A 169 -9.56 20.54 -75.55
CA ALA A 169 -8.56 19.68 -74.92
C ALA A 169 -7.56 20.51 -74.11
N GLY A 170 -6.31 20.61 -74.58
CA GLY A 170 -5.32 21.54 -74.06
C GLY A 170 -4.33 20.92 -73.07
N TRP A 171 -4.24 19.59 -73.02
CA TRP A 171 -3.15 18.93 -72.30
C TRP A 171 -1.82 19.12 -73.03
N ILE A 172 -0.75 19.37 -72.27
CA ILE A 172 0.62 19.39 -72.75
C ILE A 172 1.53 18.64 -71.77
N GLY A 173 2.53 17.94 -72.29
CA GLY A 173 3.48 17.19 -71.47
C GLY A 173 4.71 16.77 -72.24
N PHE A 174 5.83 16.60 -71.55
CA PHE A 174 7.05 16.07 -72.14
C PHE A 174 7.12 14.56 -72.01
N SER A 175 7.53 13.87 -73.08
CA SER A 175 7.80 12.44 -73.01
C SER A 175 9.07 12.17 -72.20
N PRO A 176 9.05 11.22 -71.25
CA PRO A 176 10.23 10.88 -70.45
C PRO A 176 11.32 10.15 -71.25
N THR A 177 11.00 9.64 -72.45
CA THR A 177 11.92 8.80 -73.23
C THR A 177 12.58 9.53 -74.40
N ASP A 178 11.89 10.49 -75.02
CA ASP A 178 12.43 11.25 -76.16
C ASP A 178 12.59 12.75 -75.89
N GLY A 179 12.02 13.28 -74.79
CA GLY A 179 12.16 14.67 -74.36
C GLY A 179 11.43 15.69 -75.24
N TYR A 180 10.56 15.28 -76.15
CA TYR A 180 9.76 16.18 -76.97
C TYR A 180 8.49 16.63 -76.25
N LEU A 181 7.97 17.81 -76.64
CA LEU A 181 6.73 18.36 -76.12
C LEU A 181 5.55 17.78 -76.92
N TYR A 182 4.62 17.14 -76.22
CA TYR A 182 3.37 16.66 -76.80
C TYR A 182 2.21 17.57 -76.41
N ALA A 183 1.23 17.71 -77.30
CA ALA A 183 0.02 18.49 -77.05
C ALA A 183 -1.22 17.77 -77.57
N ALA A 184 -2.27 17.72 -76.75
CA ALA A 184 -3.57 17.20 -77.13
C ALA A 184 -4.49 18.32 -77.61
N MET A 185 -4.94 18.21 -78.86
CA MET A 185 -5.75 19.21 -79.56
C MET A 185 -7.12 18.61 -79.87
N GLY A 186 -8.20 19.23 -79.37
CA GLY A 186 -9.56 18.84 -79.76
C GLY A 186 -9.89 19.29 -81.18
N ASP A 187 -10.96 18.74 -81.74
CA ASP A 187 -11.38 18.99 -83.13
C ASP A 187 -11.97 20.40 -83.37
N GLY A 188 -12.17 21.17 -82.29
CA GLY A 188 -12.75 22.50 -82.33
C GLY A 188 -14.25 22.51 -82.62
N ASP A 189 -14.95 21.41 -82.31
CA ASP A 189 -16.37 21.16 -82.62
C ASP A 189 -16.63 21.03 -84.13
N GLN A 190 -15.62 20.55 -84.86
CA GLN A 190 -15.66 20.30 -86.30
C GLN A 190 -15.01 18.97 -86.63
N ASN A 191 -15.83 17.93 -86.72
CA ASN A 191 -15.38 16.53 -86.85
C ASN A 191 -14.41 16.27 -88.02
N TRP A 192 -14.54 16.97 -89.15
CA TRP A 192 -13.65 16.79 -90.30
C TRP A 192 -12.20 17.20 -90.02
N ASN A 193 -11.96 18.07 -89.02
CA ASN A 193 -10.61 18.44 -88.65
C ASN A 193 -9.83 17.23 -88.16
N ALA A 194 -10.48 16.35 -87.38
CA ALA A 194 -9.85 15.19 -86.77
C ALA A 194 -9.26 14.20 -87.80
N GLN A 195 -9.90 14.05 -88.97
CA GLN A 195 -9.41 13.20 -90.06
C GLN A 195 -8.47 13.91 -91.04
N ASN A 196 -8.40 15.25 -91.03
CA ASN A 196 -7.48 16.00 -91.90
C ASN A 196 -6.06 16.02 -91.29
N PRO A 197 -5.06 15.35 -91.89
CA PRO A 197 -3.70 15.28 -91.36
C PRO A 197 -2.92 16.60 -91.53
N THR A 198 -3.42 17.57 -92.31
CA THR A 198 -2.81 18.91 -92.40
C THR A 198 -3.37 19.89 -91.39
N SER A 199 -4.46 19.56 -90.69
CA SER A 199 -5.01 20.35 -89.58
C SER A 199 -4.31 20.00 -88.28
N LEU A 200 -4.21 20.97 -87.39
CA LEU A 200 -3.70 20.77 -86.02
C LEU A 200 -4.79 20.34 -85.03
N LEU A 201 -6.07 20.35 -85.44
CA LEU A 201 -7.21 20.08 -84.58
C LEU A 201 -7.66 18.61 -84.65
N GLY A 202 -8.07 18.04 -83.51
CA GLY A 202 -8.42 16.62 -83.35
C GLY A 202 -7.21 15.70 -83.45
N LYS A 203 -6.11 16.08 -82.79
CA LYS A 203 -4.75 15.51 -82.94
C LYS A 203 -4.04 15.35 -81.60
N ILE A 204 -3.07 14.44 -81.59
CA ILE A 204 -1.89 14.57 -80.71
C ILE A 204 -0.75 15.14 -81.54
N LEU A 205 -0.17 16.24 -81.08
CA LEU A 205 1.01 16.87 -81.67
C LEU A 205 2.28 16.47 -80.93
N ARG A 206 3.43 16.50 -81.60
CA ARG A 206 4.76 16.25 -81.04
C ARG A 206 5.78 17.22 -81.63
N LEU A 207 6.35 18.08 -80.78
CA LEU A 207 7.17 19.23 -81.14
C LEU A 207 8.55 19.14 -80.49
N ASP A 208 9.59 19.54 -81.23
CA ASP A 208 10.95 19.70 -80.69
C ASP A 208 11.20 21.18 -80.33
N VAL A 209 10.95 21.53 -79.07
CA VAL A 209 11.17 22.89 -78.55
C VAL A 209 12.63 23.18 -78.18
N ASN A 210 13.51 22.18 -78.28
CA ASN A 210 14.94 22.28 -78.00
C ASN A 210 15.78 22.41 -79.28
N GLY A 211 15.24 21.96 -80.41
CA GLY A 211 15.84 22.05 -81.73
C GLY A 211 15.82 23.46 -82.33
N PRO A 212 16.55 23.66 -83.45
CA PRO A 212 16.52 24.92 -84.18
C PRO A 212 15.15 25.15 -84.81
N ASP A 213 14.61 26.35 -84.66
CA ASP A 213 13.29 26.71 -85.17
C ASP A 213 13.15 26.41 -86.68
N ALA A 214 12.16 25.58 -87.02
CA ALA A 214 11.85 25.21 -88.40
C ALA A 214 11.07 26.31 -89.13
N PHE A 215 10.55 27.32 -88.41
CA PHE A 215 9.67 28.36 -88.95
C PHE A 215 10.15 29.79 -88.61
N PRO A 216 11.40 30.17 -88.92
CA PRO A 216 12.00 31.43 -88.46
C PRO A 216 11.29 32.71 -88.97
N ASP A 217 10.45 32.60 -90.01
CA ASP A 217 9.68 33.70 -90.58
C ASP A 217 8.22 33.76 -90.07
N ASP A 218 7.79 32.80 -89.24
CA ASP A 218 6.44 32.74 -88.67
C ASP A 218 6.48 32.91 -87.15
N ALA A 219 6.19 34.11 -86.66
CA ALA A 219 6.19 34.41 -85.23
C ALA A 219 5.20 33.55 -84.40
N LYS A 220 4.26 32.85 -85.06
CA LYS A 220 3.30 31.94 -84.43
C LYS A 220 3.86 30.54 -84.17
N LYS A 221 5.03 30.21 -84.72
CA LYS A 221 5.67 28.89 -84.60
C LYS A 221 7.14 29.06 -84.25
N ASN A 222 7.57 28.47 -83.14
CA ASN A 222 8.97 28.57 -82.70
C ASN A 222 9.49 27.23 -82.14
N TYR A 223 9.61 26.21 -83.00
CA TYR A 223 10.05 24.85 -82.66
C TYR A 223 10.58 24.13 -83.91
N ALA A 224 11.29 23.02 -83.70
CA ALA A 224 11.65 22.07 -84.75
C ALA A 224 10.58 20.97 -84.89
N ILE A 225 10.49 20.37 -86.08
CA ILE A 225 9.72 19.14 -86.30
C ILE A 225 10.61 17.93 -86.08
N PRO A 226 10.28 17.01 -85.15
CA PRO A 226 11.02 15.76 -84.99
C PRO A 226 11.07 14.97 -86.31
N ALA A 227 12.27 14.59 -86.75
CA ALA A 227 12.46 13.92 -88.03
C ALA A 227 11.78 12.53 -88.12
N ASN A 228 11.45 11.93 -86.97
CA ASN A 228 10.73 10.67 -86.85
C ASN A 228 9.22 10.84 -86.58
N ASN A 229 8.66 12.05 -86.75
CA ASN A 229 7.21 12.19 -86.79
C ASN A 229 6.64 11.46 -88.02
N PRO A 230 5.45 10.84 -87.88
CA PRO A 230 4.84 10.07 -88.95
C PRO A 230 4.45 10.95 -90.14
N THR A 231 4.49 10.33 -91.32
CA THR A 231 3.97 10.90 -92.59
C THR A 231 2.84 10.08 -93.17
N VAL A 232 2.63 8.88 -92.64
CA VAL A 232 1.58 7.95 -93.02
C VAL A 232 0.68 7.78 -91.81
N PHE A 233 -0.62 7.90 -92.05
CA PHE A 233 -1.63 7.73 -91.02
C PHE A 233 -2.65 6.67 -91.45
N ASP A 234 -3.11 5.87 -90.50
CA ASP A 234 -4.08 4.81 -90.79
C ASP A 234 -5.35 5.41 -91.42
N ASN A 235 -5.72 4.93 -92.62
CA ASN A 235 -6.91 5.35 -93.36
C ASN A 235 -7.08 6.87 -93.58
N ALA A 236 -5.98 7.62 -93.72
CA ALA A 236 -6.00 9.05 -94.06
C ALA A 236 -4.97 9.39 -95.14
N ASP A 237 -4.97 10.64 -95.61
CA ASP A 237 -4.02 11.09 -96.64
C ASP A 237 -2.58 11.15 -96.09
N ASP A 238 -1.61 10.71 -96.88
CA ASP A 238 -0.19 10.81 -96.53
C ASP A 238 0.32 12.27 -96.63
N LEU A 239 1.24 12.63 -95.74
CA LEU A 239 1.96 13.90 -95.78
C LEU A 239 3.27 13.78 -96.56
N ALA A 240 3.61 14.80 -97.34
CA ALA A 240 4.84 14.82 -98.13
C ALA A 240 6.13 14.90 -97.28
N GLN A 241 6.02 15.38 -96.05
CA GLN A 241 7.11 15.53 -95.09
C GLN A 241 6.54 15.49 -93.66
N PRO A 242 7.35 15.14 -92.63
CA PRO A 242 6.90 15.16 -91.25
C PRO A 242 6.32 16.54 -90.86
N SER A 243 5.24 16.52 -90.09
CA SER A 243 4.59 17.71 -89.53
C SER A 243 4.55 17.62 -88.00
N GLU A 244 3.86 18.55 -87.36
CA GLU A 244 3.56 18.57 -85.93
C GLU A 244 2.76 17.35 -85.47
N VAL A 245 2.03 16.71 -86.40
CA VAL A 245 1.03 15.67 -86.11
C VAL A 245 1.70 14.34 -85.80
N TYR A 246 1.36 13.77 -84.64
CA TYR A 246 1.82 12.46 -84.17
C TYR A 246 0.74 11.37 -84.30
N ALA A 247 -0.51 11.71 -84.00
CA ALA A 247 -1.67 10.83 -84.18
C ALA A 247 -2.93 11.66 -84.48
N ILE A 248 -3.90 11.04 -85.15
CA ILE A 248 -5.12 11.71 -85.65
C ILE A 248 -6.41 11.02 -85.17
N GLY A 249 -7.55 11.64 -85.45
CA GLY A 249 -8.85 11.03 -85.22
C GLY A 249 -9.34 11.10 -83.78
N PHE A 250 -9.01 12.18 -83.05
CA PHE A 250 -9.52 12.45 -81.70
C PHE A 250 -10.64 13.49 -81.72
N ARG A 251 -11.58 13.39 -80.78
CA ARG A 251 -12.67 14.37 -80.61
C ARG A 251 -12.27 15.50 -79.68
N ASN A 252 -12.11 15.18 -78.39
CA ASN A 252 -11.77 16.10 -77.32
C ASN A 252 -10.86 15.38 -76.29
N PRO A 253 -9.59 15.14 -76.64
CA PRO A 253 -8.64 14.42 -75.81
C PRO A 253 -8.27 15.24 -74.56
N TRP A 254 -8.98 15.03 -73.45
CA TRP A 254 -9.00 15.96 -72.31
C TRP A 254 -7.72 15.95 -71.47
N ARG A 255 -7.35 14.79 -70.91
CA ARG A 255 -6.07 14.61 -70.19
C ARG A 255 -5.34 13.40 -70.70
N ALA A 256 -4.02 13.52 -70.64
CA ALA A 256 -3.11 12.46 -70.97
C ALA A 256 -2.02 12.33 -69.90
N SER A 257 -1.33 11.20 -69.92
CA SER A 257 -0.11 11.03 -69.15
C SER A 257 0.81 10.04 -69.82
N PHE A 258 2.11 10.26 -69.64
CA PHE A 258 3.13 9.29 -70.01
C PHE A 258 3.33 8.28 -68.89
N GLY A 259 3.45 7.01 -69.25
CA GLY A 259 4.09 6.01 -68.40
C GLY A 259 5.61 6.21 -68.36
N PRO A 260 6.30 5.64 -67.35
CA PRO A 260 7.77 5.67 -67.28
C PRO A 260 8.48 5.06 -68.50
N ASP A 261 7.79 4.19 -69.23
CA ASP A 261 8.25 3.55 -70.46
C ASP A 261 8.01 4.39 -71.73
N GLY A 262 7.46 5.60 -71.60
CA GLY A 262 7.18 6.51 -72.71
C GLY A 262 5.87 6.24 -73.46
N ARG A 263 5.05 5.28 -73.02
CA ARG A 263 3.71 5.09 -73.57
C ARG A 263 2.78 6.23 -73.15
N LEU A 264 1.99 6.75 -74.09
CA LEU A 264 1.08 7.87 -73.86
C LEU A 264 -0.36 7.38 -73.76
N PHE A 265 -0.99 7.59 -72.61
CA PHE A 265 -2.40 7.27 -72.36
C PHE A 265 -3.22 8.54 -72.46
N VAL A 266 -4.34 8.52 -73.18
CA VAL A 266 -5.22 9.68 -73.41
C VAL A 266 -6.66 9.30 -73.13
N GLY A 267 -7.36 10.07 -72.30
CA GLY A 267 -8.82 10.02 -72.25
C GLY A 267 -9.42 10.93 -73.32
N ASP A 268 -10.21 10.37 -74.24
CA ASP A 268 -10.92 11.12 -75.27
C ASP A 268 -12.42 11.18 -74.98
N VAL A 269 -12.95 12.40 -74.87
CA VAL A 269 -14.36 12.62 -74.55
C VAL A 269 -15.21 12.45 -75.79
N GLY A 270 -16.09 11.44 -75.75
CA GLY A 270 -16.97 11.05 -76.85
C GLY A 270 -18.16 11.98 -77.09
N ALA A 271 -18.94 11.69 -78.14
CA ALA A 271 -20.23 12.34 -78.39
C ALA A 271 -21.38 11.42 -77.95
N ASP A 272 -22.18 11.88 -76.99
CA ASP A 272 -23.48 11.35 -76.52
C ASP A 272 -23.60 9.84 -76.17
N THR A 273 -22.59 8.98 -76.44
CA THR A 273 -22.67 7.55 -76.16
C THR A 273 -21.35 6.86 -75.77
N ALA A 274 -20.15 7.19 -76.25
CA ALA A 274 -18.94 6.37 -75.96
C ALA A 274 -17.68 7.16 -75.57
N GLU A 275 -17.21 6.96 -74.35
CA GLU A 275 -15.95 7.51 -73.82
C GLU A 275 -14.78 6.56 -74.08
N GLU A 276 -13.58 7.09 -74.37
CA GLU A 276 -12.42 6.26 -74.75
C GLU A 276 -11.17 6.52 -73.89
N ILE A 277 -10.46 5.45 -73.56
CA ILE A 277 -9.06 5.49 -73.13
C ILE A 277 -8.21 4.92 -74.26
N ASN A 278 -7.32 5.74 -74.79
CA ASN A 278 -6.49 5.46 -75.95
C ASN A 278 -5.01 5.31 -75.55
N LEU A 279 -4.34 4.31 -76.10
CA LEU A 279 -2.88 4.16 -76.03
C LEU A 279 -2.26 4.70 -77.32
N VAL A 280 -1.67 5.89 -77.24
CA VAL A 280 -1.25 6.66 -78.42
C VAL A 280 0.04 6.11 -79.03
N VAL A 281 -0.02 5.76 -80.31
CA VAL A 281 1.14 5.35 -81.11
C VAL A 281 1.30 6.23 -82.35
N ALA A 282 2.53 6.31 -82.87
CA ALA A 282 2.85 7.17 -84.01
C ALA A 282 2.09 6.71 -85.28
N GLY A 283 1.39 7.64 -85.93
CA GLY A 283 0.67 7.39 -87.18
C GLY A 283 -0.73 6.79 -86.99
N ALA A 284 -1.12 6.47 -85.76
CA ALA A 284 -2.45 5.94 -85.50
C ALA A 284 -3.56 6.94 -85.83
N ASN A 285 -4.69 6.40 -86.27
CA ASN A 285 -5.95 7.11 -86.43
C ASN A 285 -7.00 6.46 -85.53
N TYR A 286 -7.50 7.21 -84.55
CA TYR A 286 -8.51 6.74 -83.57
C TYR A 286 -9.94 6.89 -84.08
N GLY A 287 -10.11 7.49 -85.25
CA GLY A 287 -11.33 7.33 -86.03
C GLY A 287 -12.46 8.31 -85.79
N TRP A 288 -12.32 9.30 -84.91
CA TRP A 288 -13.31 10.37 -84.81
C TRP A 288 -13.41 11.16 -86.13
N GLY A 289 -14.64 11.39 -86.64
CA GLY A 289 -14.90 12.26 -87.79
C GLY A 289 -14.81 11.63 -89.19
N ARG A 290 -14.88 10.30 -89.31
CA ARG A 290 -14.89 9.57 -90.60
C ARG A 290 -16.07 9.99 -91.50
N GLN A 291 -15.85 10.07 -92.82
CA GLN A 291 -16.89 10.40 -93.81
C GLN A 291 -17.85 9.23 -94.07
N ASN A 292 -18.94 9.16 -93.29
CA ASN A 292 -20.25 8.72 -93.77
C ASN A 292 -21.32 9.61 -93.11
N ASN A 293 -21.95 10.45 -93.93
CA ASN A 293 -23.08 11.30 -93.55
C ASN A 293 -24.22 10.48 -92.90
N HIS A 294 -24.59 10.78 -91.66
CA HIS A 294 -26.00 10.96 -91.30
C HIS A 294 -26.14 12.01 -90.18
N PRO A 295 -26.81 13.15 -90.42
CA PRO A 295 -27.26 14.00 -89.33
C PRO A 295 -28.38 13.26 -88.59
N GLY A 296 -28.07 12.72 -87.41
CA GLY A 296 -29.05 12.14 -86.48
C GLY A 296 -29.03 10.63 -86.30
N ASP A 297 -27.89 9.95 -86.47
CA ASP A 297 -27.73 8.56 -85.99
C ASP A 297 -26.78 8.53 -84.76
N PRO A 298 -27.27 8.18 -83.55
CA PRO A 298 -26.48 8.17 -82.33
C PRO A 298 -25.66 6.89 -82.10
N ASP A 299 -25.69 5.91 -83.01
CA ASP A 299 -25.19 4.55 -82.76
C ASP A 299 -23.86 4.14 -83.44
N ASP A 300 -23.12 5.06 -84.09
CA ASP A 300 -21.88 4.72 -84.83
C ASP A 300 -20.61 5.41 -84.27
N GLY A 301 -20.41 5.32 -82.95
CA GLY A 301 -19.04 5.30 -82.40
C GLY A 301 -18.34 3.99 -82.79
N PRO A 302 -16.99 3.91 -82.82
CA PRO A 302 -16.32 2.63 -83.02
C PRO A 302 -16.72 1.68 -81.88
N THR A 303 -17.63 0.75 -82.14
CA THR A 303 -17.79 -0.41 -81.28
C THR A 303 -16.54 -1.28 -81.45
N PRO A 304 -15.99 -1.87 -80.37
CA PRO A 304 -14.77 -2.70 -80.43
C PRO A 304 -14.83 -3.90 -81.39
N GLU A 305 -15.96 -4.18 -82.03
CA GLU A 305 -16.19 -5.40 -82.81
C GLU A 305 -16.13 -5.22 -84.35
N ASN A 306 -15.86 -4.03 -84.91
CA ASN A 306 -15.70 -3.87 -86.38
C ASN A 306 -14.75 -2.71 -86.78
N ASN A 307 -13.46 -2.80 -86.46
CA ASN A 307 -12.53 -1.75 -86.87
C ASN A 307 -12.02 -1.94 -88.32
N ASP A 308 -12.61 -1.17 -89.25
CA ASP A 308 -12.26 -1.06 -90.68
C ASP A 308 -10.86 -0.43 -90.94
N GLY A 309 -9.82 -0.88 -90.24
CA GLY A 309 -8.41 -0.48 -90.44
C GLY A 309 -7.92 0.72 -89.63
N TYR A 310 -8.63 1.12 -88.57
CA TYR A 310 -8.19 2.18 -87.65
C TYR A 310 -7.66 1.57 -86.34
N THR A 311 -7.21 2.39 -85.39
CA THR A 311 -6.68 1.93 -84.09
C THR A 311 -7.79 1.83 -83.04
N ASP A 312 -7.82 0.73 -82.28
CA ASP A 312 -8.78 0.51 -81.19
C ASP A 312 -8.38 1.25 -79.91
N ALA A 313 -9.38 1.74 -79.18
CA ALA A 313 -9.22 2.16 -77.79
C ALA A 313 -8.85 0.96 -76.90
N ILE A 314 -8.01 1.19 -75.89
CA ILE A 314 -7.67 0.13 -74.92
C ILE A 314 -8.79 -0.10 -73.89
N HIS A 315 -9.69 0.87 -73.75
CA HIS A 315 -10.94 0.74 -73.03
C HIS A 315 -11.96 1.74 -73.57
N SER A 316 -13.23 1.35 -73.68
CA SER A 316 -14.35 2.23 -74.02
C SER A 316 -15.57 1.86 -73.19
N TYR A 317 -16.42 2.85 -72.86
CA TYR A 317 -17.66 2.60 -72.10
C TYR A 317 -18.76 3.61 -72.44
N PHE A 318 -20.01 3.21 -72.17
CA PHE A 318 -21.21 4.00 -72.45
C PHE A 318 -21.77 4.71 -71.20
N HIS A 319 -22.45 5.85 -71.40
CA HIS A 319 -23.00 6.66 -70.31
C HIS A 319 -24.12 5.98 -69.50
N ASP A 320 -24.71 4.88 -69.98
CA ASP A 320 -25.81 4.15 -69.34
C ASP A 320 -25.36 2.98 -68.44
N GLU A 321 -24.06 2.68 -68.36
CA GLU A 321 -23.50 1.63 -67.48
C GLU A 321 -23.32 2.07 -66.01
N GLY A 322 -23.91 3.20 -65.60
CA GLY A 322 -23.69 3.77 -64.26
C GLY A 322 -22.26 4.30 -64.05
N ILE A 323 -21.54 4.54 -65.15
CA ILE A 323 -20.23 5.19 -65.25
C ILE A 323 -20.50 6.64 -65.68
N GLY A 324 -19.83 7.60 -65.04
CA GLY A 324 -20.24 9.01 -65.09
C GLY A 324 -20.02 9.71 -66.43
N SER A 325 -20.62 10.89 -66.53
CA SER A 325 -21.08 11.50 -67.77
C SER A 325 -20.03 11.91 -68.80
N SER A 326 -18.72 11.88 -68.52
CA SER A 326 -17.62 12.15 -69.48
C SER A 326 -16.25 11.80 -68.88
N VAL A 327 -15.36 11.10 -69.62
CA VAL A 327 -14.03 10.70 -69.11
C VAL A 327 -13.12 11.91 -68.93
N THR A 328 -12.32 11.89 -67.87
CA THR A 328 -11.37 12.99 -67.62
C THR A 328 -9.97 12.66 -68.09
N GLY A 329 -9.70 11.40 -68.44
CA GLY A 329 -8.36 10.87 -68.56
C GLY A 329 -7.75 10.59 -67.18
N GLY A 330 -6.43 10.43 -67.13
CA GLY A 330 -5.80 9.81 -65.98
C GLY A 330 -4.28 9.95 -65.92
N TYR A 331 -3.71 9.32 -64.91
CA TYR A 331 -2.27 9.30 -64.66
C TYR A 331 -1.76 7.86 -64.54
N VAL A 332 -0.63 7.53 -65.17
CA VAL A 332 0.06 6.26 -64.97
C VAL A 332 0.78 6.29 -63.62
N TYR A 333 0.29 5.52 -62.65
CA TYR A 333 0.81 5.57 -61.29
C TYR A 333 2.20 4.92 -61.19
N ASN A 334 3.17 5.67 -60.66
CA ASN A 334 4.53 5.18 -60.39
C ASN A 334 5.01 5.61 -58.99
N GLY A 335 4.07 5.71 -58.06
CA GLY A 335 4.28 6.18 -56.69
C GLY A 335 4.44 5.06 -55.66
N PRO A 336 4.36 5.41 -54.36
CA PRO A 336 4.61 4.49 -53.24
C PRO A 336 3.55 3.41 -53.00
N ILE A 337 2.32 3.56 -53.50
CA ILE A 337 1.23 2.58 -53.33
C ILE A 337 1.49 1.39 -54.25
N ALA A 338 2.08 0.32 -53.71
CA ALA A 338 2.49 -0.85 -54.47
C ALA A 338 1.37 -1.44 -55.35
N ALA A 339 0.14 -1.49 -54.81
CA ALA A 339 -1.03 -2.02 -55.51
C ALA A 339 -1.43 -1.26 -56.78
N LEU A 340 -1.03 0.00 -56.92
CA LEU A 340 -1.34 0.85 -58.07
C LEU A 340 -0.18 0.96 -59.07
N GLN A 341 1.02 0.44 -58.74
CA GLN A 341 2.21 0.64 -59.59
C GLN A 341 2.00 0.14 -61.02
N GLY A 342 2.34 1.00 -61.98
CA GLY A 342 2.22 0.74 -63.41
C GLY A 342 0.80 0.77 -63.97
N LYS A 343 -0.23 0.92 -63.12
CA LYS A 343 -1.63 1.00 -63.56
C LYS A 343 -1.97 2.42 -64.01
N TYR A 344 -2.84 2.53 -65.01
CA TYR A 344 -3.40 3.82 -65.43
C TYR A 344 -4.62 4.13 -64.58
N VAL A 345 -4.52 5.16 -63.72
CA VAL A 345 -5.59 5.60 -62.82
C VAL A 345 -6.38 6.70 -63.50
N PHE A 346 -7.70 6.53 -63.64
CA PHE A 346 -8.58 7.47 -64.34
C PHE A 346 -9.95 7.60 -63.67
N GLY A 347 -10.73 8.58 -64.09
CA GLY A 347 -12.04 8.90 -63.53
C GLY A 347 -12.89 9.74 -64.47
N ASP A 348 -14.02 10.22 -63.98
CA ASP A 348 -14.98 11.02 -64.76
C ASP A 348 -15.47 12.26 -63.99
N PHE A 349 -16.07 13.20 -64.74
CA PHE A 349 -16.49 14.50 -64.19
C PHE A 349 -17.69 14.45 -63.23
N GLY A 350 -18.51 13.39 -63.27
CA GLY A 350 -19.86 13.40 -62.71
C GLY A 350 -20.13 12.40 -61.59
N SER A 351 -19.37 11.30 -61.50
CA SER A 351 -19.64 10.21 -60.56
C SER A 351 -18.73 10.21 -59.33
N GLY A 352 -17.58 10.88 -59.40
CA GLY A 352 -16.54 10.80 -58.36
C GLY A 352 -15.82 9.45 -58.29
N ARG A 353 -16.11 8.52 -59.21
CA ARG A 353 -15.51 7.18 -59.23
C ARG A 353 -14.11 7.19 -59.84
N ILE A 354 -13.26 6.33 -59.31
CA ILE A 354 -11.87 6.17 -59.71
C ILE A 354 -11.64 4.71 -60.10
N TRP A 355 -11.06 4.52 -61.28
CA TRP A 355 -10.72 3.21 -61.83
C TRP A 355 -9.23 3.08 -62.09
N THR A 356 -8.77 1.85 -62.13
CA THR A 356 -7.46 1.47 -62.68
C THR A 356 -7.64 0.68 -63.96
N LEU A 357 -6.69 0.83 -64.88
CA LEU A 357 -6.55 -0.01 -66.06
C LEU A 357 -5.15 -0.64 -66.06
N GLU A 358 -5.09 -1.96 -66.20
CA GLU A 358 -3.82 -2.69 -66.25
C GLU A 358 -3.79 -3.71 -67.39
N GLN A 359 -2.61 -3.91 -67.97
CA GLN A 359 -2.40 -4.88 -69.03
C GLN A 359 -2.03 -6.24 -68.43
N THR A 360 -2.90 -7.23 -68.63
CA THR A 360 -2.70 -8.62 -68.19
C THR A 360 -2.40 -9.53 -69.40
N GLY A 361 -2.01 -10.78 -69.13
CA GLY A 361 -1.85 -11.79 -70.19
C GLY A 361 -3.12 -12.06 -71.01
N SER A 362 -4.29 -11.68 -70.50
CA SER A 362 -5.62 -11.80 -71.13
C SER A 362 -6.15 -10.51 -71.77
N GLY A 363 -5.39 -9.40 -71.73
CA GLY A 363 -5.83 -8.10 -72.24
C GLY A 363 -5.89 -7.03 -71.15
N TRP A 364 -6.57 -5.91 -71.44
CA TRP A 364 -6.73 -4.82 -70.49
C TRP A 364 -7.86 -5.09 -69.49
N VAL A 365 -7.56 -4.94 -68.21
CA VAL A 365 -8.51 -5.14 -67.10
C VAL A 365 -8.78 -3.81 -66.43
N LYS A 366 -10.07 -3.45 -66.33
CA LYS A 366 -10.56 -2.30 -65.55
C LYS A 366 -10.98 -2.77 -64.16
N THR A 367 -10.54 -2.07 -63.13
CA THR A 367 -10.95 -2.30 -61.74
C THR A 367 -11.47 -1.00 -61.13
N ASP A 368 -12.66 -1.04 -60.54
CA ASP A 368 -13.19 0.07 -59.73
C ASP A 368 -12.51 0.06 -58.37
N ILE A 369 -11.79 1.13 -58.06
CA ILE A 369 -11.06 1.29 -56.81
C ILE A 369 -11.68 2.37 -55.93
N THR A 370 -12.88 2.87 -56.29
CA THR A 370 -13.54 3.96 -55.56
C THR A 370 -13.75 3.60 -54.10
N ALA A 371 -14.20 2.37 -53.83
CA ALA A 371 -14.41 1.86 -52.48
C ALA A 371 -13.11 1.58 -51.71
N MET A 372 -11.95 1.61 -52.37
CA MET A 372 -10.64 1.47 -51.70
C MET A 372 -10.12 2.83 -51.20
N ILE A 373 -10.70 3.95 -51.67
CA ILE A 373 -10.25 5.29 -51.35
C ILE A 373 -11.15 5.87 -50.25
N ARG A 374 -10.55 6.26 -49.12
CA ARG A 374 -11.23 6.93 -48.00
C ARG A 374 -10.83 8.41 -47.97
N PRO A 375 -11.68 9.34 -48.46
CA PRO A 375 -11.36 10.77 -48.42
C PRO A 375 -11.36 11.28 -46.97
N SER A 376 -10.25 11.85 -46.51
CA SER A 376 -10.19 12.53 -45.22
C SER A 376 -10.35 14.04 -45.39
N GLY A 377 -11.34 14.59 -44.69
CA GLY A 377 -11.61 16.02 -44.66
C GLY A 377 -12.42 16.59 -45.82
N GLY A 378 -13.02 15.82 -46.72
CA GLY A 378 -13.83 16.35 -47.83
C GLY A 378 -14.55 15.26 -48.62
N THR A 379 -15.00 15.55 -49.84
CA THR A 379 -15.61 14.54 -50.73
C THR A 379 -15.04 14.65 -52.13
N ILE A 380 -14.63 13.52 -52.71
CA ILE A 380 -14.27 13.43 -54.13
C ILE A 380 -15.58 13.18 -54.88
N GLY A 381 -16.15 14.23 -55.46
CA GLY A 381 -17.49 14.21 -56.07
C GLY A 381 -17.49 14.40 -57.59
N GLY A 382 -16.47 15.04 -58.15
CA GLY A 382 -16.33 15.22 -59.60
C GLY A 382 -14.88 15.42 -59.99
N ILE A 383 -14.28 14.44 -60.67
CA ILE A 383 -12.85 14.46 -60.96
C ILE A 383 -12.63 15.35 -62.18
N ALA A 384 -11.73 16.33 -62.10
CA ALA A 384 -11.31 17.14 -63.24
C ALA A 384 -10.08 16.57 -63.93
N SER A 385 -9.18 15.97 -63.14
CA SER A 385 -7.94 15.34 -63.60
C SER A 385 -7.21 14.64 -62.45
N PHE A 386 -6.13 13.96 -62.82
CA PHE A 386 -5.12 13.43 -61.91
C PHE A 386 -3.76 14.08 -62.22
N GLY A 387 -2.88 14.10 -61.23
CA GLY A 387 -1.49 14.51 -61.42
C GLY A 387 -0.59 14.00 -60.31
N THR A 388 0.72 14.19 -60.45
CA THR A 388 1.67 13.76 -59.44
C THR A 388 2.63 14.86 -59.02
N ASP A 389 3.23 14.68 -57.85
CA ASP A 389 4.45 15.39 -57.49
C ASP A 389 5.70 14.68 -58.04
N ARG A 390 6.88 15.25 -57.76
CA ARG A 390 8.17 14.68 -58.14
C ARG A 390 8.44 13.29 -57.53
N ASN A 391 7.83 12.99 -56.37
CA ASN A 391 7.98 11.71 -55.68
C ASN A 391 6.99 10.66 -56.19
N GLY A 392 6.18 10.98 -57.21
CA GLY A 392 5.17 10.09 -57.75
C GLY A 392 3.92 9.97 -56.88
N LYS A 393 3.75 10.82 -55.86
CA LYS A 393 2.49 10.85 -55.10
C LYS A 393 1.37 11.30 -56.01
N LEU A 394 0.25 10.57 -55.99
CA LEU A 394 -0.90 10.83 -56.85
C LEU A 394 -1.86 11.80 -56.19
N TYR A 395 -2.35 12.75 -56.98
CA TYR A 395 -3.31 13.74 -56.57
C TYR A 395 -4.55 13.67 -57.46
N VAL A 396 -5.72 13.78 -56.83
CA VAL A 396 -7.02 13.90 -57.48
C VAL A 396 -7.45 15.36 -57.40
N VAL A 397 -7.72 15.97 -58.55
CA VAL A 397 -8.27 17.32 -58.63
C VAL A 397 -9.77 17.22 -58.75
N ASP A 398 -10.49 17.69 -57.74
CA ASP A 398 -11.94 17.76 -57.75
C ASP A 398 -12.39 19.10 -58.38
N ILE A 399 -13.29 19.02 -59.36
CA ILE A 399 -13.80 20.17 -60.10
C ILE A 399 -14.56 21.17 -59.21
N GLY A 400 -15.05 20.72 -58.06
CA GLY A 400 -15.69 21.51 -57.02
C GLY A 400 -14.74 22.41 -56.23
N GLY A 401 -13.43 22.32 -56.46
CA GLY A 401 -12.43 23.23 -55.90
C GLY A 401 -11.54 22.63 -54.81
N GLU A 402 -11.50 21.31 -54.69
CA GLU A 402 -10.66 20.59 -53.74
C GLU A 402 -9.56 19.78 -54.46
N VAL A 403 -8.46 19.52 -53.77
CA VAL A 403 -7.40 18.61 -54.24
C VAL A 403 -7.05 17.63 -53.13
N PHE A 404 -7.06 16.34 -53.46
CA PHE A 404 -6.75 15.25 -52.55
C PHE A 404 -5.45 14.57 -52.97
N ARG A 405 -4.65 14.12 -52.01
CA ARG A 405 -3.49 13.25 -52.22
C ARG A 405 -3.86 11.84 -51.83
N LEU A 406 -3.57 10.88 -52.70
CA LEU A 406 -3.75 9.46 -52.42
C LEU A 406 -2.44 8.93 -51.83
N ASP A 407 -2.48 8.52 -50.58
CA ASP A 407 -1.39 7.83 -49.90
C ASP A 407 -1.77 6.36 -49.65
N ALA A 408 -0.78 5.50 -49.47
CA ALA A 408 -1.04 4.16 -48.97
C ALA A 408 -1.64 4.29 -47.57
N GLY A 409 -2.76 3.61 -47.32
CA GLY A 409 -3.20 3.38 -45.95
C GLY A 409 -2.14 2.55 -45.24
N GLY A 410 -1.69 2.99 -44.07
CA GLY A 410 -1.43 2.03 -43.01
C GLY A 410 -2.80 1.60 -42.47
N GLY A 411 -2.96 0.34 -42.08
CA GLY A 411 -4.19 -0.19 -41.45
C GLY A 411 -4.78 0.87 -40.53
N GLY A 412 -5.94 1.37 -40.92
CA GLY A 412 -6.41 2.65 -40.42
C GLY A 412 -7.88 2.83 -40.68
N SER A 413 -8.66 1.84 -40.27
CA SER A 413 -9.96 1.94 -39.59
C SER A 413 -10.71 0.61 -39.71
N ASP A 414 -10.08 -0.48 -39.30
CA ASP A 414 -10.88 -1.61 -38.88
C ASP A 414 -11.63 -1.21 -37.58
N LEU A 415 -12.86 -1.67 -37.41
CA LEU A 415 -13.68 -1.32 -36.24
C LEU A 415 -13.98 -2.61 -35.50
N GLY A 416 -14.04 -2.55 -34.17
CA GLY A 416 -14.31 -3.69 -33.31
C GLY A 416 -15.32 -4.72 -33.84
N ASP A 417 -14.85 -5.96 -33.90
CA ASP A 417 -15.50 -7.14 -34.40
C ASP A 417 -15.93 -8.10 -33.29
N THR A 418 -16.73 -9.10 -33.63
CA THR A 418 -17.01 -10.24 -32.78
C THR A 418 -16.69 -11.52 -33.54
N LEU A 419 -15.68 -12.24 -33.06
CA LEU A 419 -15.09 -13.41 -33.71
C LEU A 419 -15.30 -14.67 -32.84
N ASP A 420 -15.69 -15.79 -33.45
CA ASP A 420 -16.04 -17.05 -32.76
C ASP A 420 -15.50 -18.27 -33.54
N GLY A 421 -14.49 -18.95 -32.98
CA GLY A 421 -13.88 -20.17 -33.53
C GLY A 421 -14.78 -21.41 -33.42
N ALA A 422 -15.65 -21.45 -32.41
CA ALA A 422 -16.53 -22.55 -32.07
C ALA A 422 -15.81 -23.85 -31.68
N GLY A 423 -15.18 -24.57 -32.59
CA GLY A 423 -14.42 -25.76 -32.20
C GLY A 423 -13.56 -26.35 -33.30
N GLY A 424 -12.47 -27.00 -32.90
CA GLY A 424 -11.29 -27.21 -33.74
C GLY A 424 -10.15 -26.31 -33.25
N SER A 425 -8.90 -26.58 -33.66
CA SER A 425 -7.77 -25.72 -33.28
C SER A 425 -7.63 -24.57 -34.26
N ASP A 426 -8.20 -23.43 -33.90
CA ASP A 426 -8.38 -22.27 -34.75
C ASP A 426 -7.26 -21.24 -34.59
N THR A 427 -7.20 -20.33 -35.56
CA THR A 427 -6.33 -19.16 -35.49
C THR A 427 -7.15 -17.93 -35.85
N ILE A 428 -7.31 -17.03 -34.90
CA ILE A 428 -8.19 -15.85 -35.03
C ILE A 428 -7.35 -14.59 -34.92
N TYR A 429 -7.51 -13.70 -35.89
CA TYR A 429 -6.91 -12.36 -35.93
C TYR A 429 -8.03 -11.33 -35.87
N GLY A 430 -8.05 -10.52 -34.82
CA GLY A 430 -8.90 -9.34 -34.63
C GLY A 430 -8.66 -8.31 -35.73
N GLY A 431 -7.70 -7.42 -35.52
CA GLY A 431 -7.36 -6.39 -36.51
C GLY A 431 -6.99 -5.10 -35.82
N ASP A 432 -7.47 -3.99 -36.36
CA ASP A 432 -7.52 -2.75 -35.59
C ASP A 432 -8.94 -2.63 -34.99
N GLY A 433 -9.09 -1.91 -33.89
CA GLY A 433 -10.36 -1.67 -33.22
C GLY A 433 -10.70 -2.73 -32.17
N ASN A 434 -11.44 -2.30 -31.14
CA ASN A 434 -11.72 -3.11 -29.95
C ASN A 434 -12.57 -4.37 -30.25
N ASP A 435 -11.93 -5.52 -30.36
CA ASP A 435 -12.50 -6.79 -30.78
C ASP A 435 -12.95 -7.67 -29.60
N ILE A 436 -13.95 -8.53 -29.85
CA ILE A 436 -14.32 -9.61 -28.94
C ILE A 436 -14.01 -10.94 -29.62
N ILE A 437 -13.07 -11.72 -29.09
CA ILE A 437 -12.56 -12.94 -29.71
C ILE A 437 -12.85 -14.14 -28.79
N ASN A 438 -13.60 -15.13 -29.29
CA ASN A 438 -13.88 -16.38 -28.56
C ASN A 438 -13.22 -17.56 -29.29
N GLY A 439 -12.31 -18.28 -28.63
CA GLY A 439 -11.68 -19.49 -29.17
C GLY A 439 -12.68 -20.64 -29.33
N GLY A 440 -13.38 -20.94 -28.25
CA GLY A 440 -14.41 -21.97 -28.21
C GLY A 440 -13.91 -23.27 -27.57
N THR A 441 -13.69 -24.32 -28.34
CA THR A 441 -13.22 -25.60 -27.80
C THR A 441 -12.02 -26.12 -28.59
N ASP A 442 -11.12 -26.84 -27.90
CA ASP A 442 -9.82 -27.31 -28.40
C ASP A 442 -8.75 -26.19 -28.33
N ASP A 443 -7.50 -26.47 -28.72
CA ASP A 443 -6.37 -25.56 -28.48
C ASP A 443 -6.27 -24.49 -29.60
N ASP A 444 -6.58 -23.23 -29.28
CA ASP A 444 -6.71 -22.09 -30.20
C ASP A 444 -5.55 -21.07 -30.09
N HIS A 445 -5.39 -20.24 -31.13
CA HIS A 445 -4.49 -19.08 -31.13
C HIS A 445 -5.26 -17.79 -31.44
N LEU A 446 -5.34 -16.90 -30.46
CA LEU A 446 -6.10 -15.65 -30.54
C LEU A 446 -5.14 -14.46 -30.59
N TYR A 447 -5.32 -13.59 -31.59
CA TYR A 447 -4.51 -12.40 -31.82
C TYR A 447 -5.42 -11.17 -31.95
N GLY A 448 -5.48 -10.30 -30.94
CA GLY A 448 -6.24 -9.03 -31.01
C GLY A 448 -5.63 -8.04 -32.00
N ASN A 449 -4.32 -7.86 -31.90
CA ASN A 449 -3.42 -6.97 -32.65
C ASN A 449 -3.37 -5.53 -32.14
N ALA A 450 -4.32 -4.65 -32.46
CA ALA A 450 -4.25 -3.24 -32.08
C ALA A 450 -5.59 -2.73 -31.55
N ASP A 451 -5.53 -1.77 -30.62
CA ASP A 451 -6.64 -1.27 -29.81
C ASP A 451 -7.07 -2.26 -28.70
N ASP A 452 -8.07 -1.89 -27.88
CA ASP A 452 -8.37 -2.59 -26.62
C ASP A 452 -9.31 -3.80 -26.86
N ASP A 453 -8.77 -5.02 -26.76
CA ASP A 453 -9.45 -6.26 -27.16
C ASP A 453 -9.88 -7.14 -25.98
N ASP A 454 -10.93 -7.96 -26.17
CA ASP A 454 -11.50 -8.88 -25.19
C ASP A 454 -11.40 -10.35 -25.67
N LEU A 455 -10.42 -11.09 -25.17
CA LEU A 455 -10.04 -12.43 -25.66
C LEU A 455 -10.46 -13.53 -24.68
N TYR A 456 -11.29 -14.46 -25.13
CA TYR A 456 -11.78 -15.62 -24.38
C TYR A 456 -11.12 -16.90 -24.89
N GLY A 457 -10.23 -17.51 -24.09
CA GLY A 457 -9.63 -18.82 -24.40
C GLY A 457 -10.69 -19.93 -24.43
N ASP A 458 -11.66 -19.87 -23.52
CA ASP A 458 -12.68 -20.89 -23.31
C ASP A 458 -12.09 -22.25 -22.91
N ALA A 459 -12.34 -23.33 -23.66
CA ALA A 459 -11.96 -24.68 -23.25
C ALA A 459 -10.89 -25.26 -24.16
N GLY A 460 -9.64 -25.23 -23.72
CA GLY A 460 -8.51 -25.67 -24.53
C GLY A 460 -7.22 -25.50 -23.75
N ALA A 461 -6.08 -25.67 -24.40
CA ALA A 461 -4.84 -25.05 -23.98
C ALA A 461 -4.54 -23.92 -24.96
N ASP A 462 -5.12 -22.75 -24.71
CA ASP A 462 -5.19 -21.66 -25.69
C ASP A 462 -3.98 -20.72 -25.58
N THR A 463 -3.63 -20.09 -26.69
CA THR A 463 -2.62 -19.03 -26.74
C THR A 463 -3.27 -17.69 -27.07
N LEU A 464 -3.28 -16.77 -26.12
CA LEU A 464 -3.91 -15.45 -26.26
C LEU A 464 -2.84 -14.35 -26.37
N ASN A 465 -2.99 -13.47 -27.35
CA ASN A 465 -2.12 -12.31 -27.59
C ASN A 465 -3.00 -11.13 -27.98
N GLY A 466 -3.20 -10.20 -27.05
CA GLY A 466 -4.03 -9.01 -27.22
C GLY A 466 -3.38 -8.03 -28.19
N GLY A 467 -2.08 -7.76 -28.04
CA GLY A 467 -1.34 -6.97 -29.01
C GLY A 467 -1.00 -5.62 -28.44
N ALA A 468 -1.44 -4.51 -29.01
CA ALA A 468 -1.20 -3.16 -28.48
C ALA A 468 -2.53 -2.48 -28.19
N GLY A 469 -2.76 -1.98 -26.99
CA GLY A 469 -4.07 -1.57 -26.48
C GLY A 469 -4.23 -2.09 -25.06
N ASP A 470 -5.25 -1.63 -24.34
CA ASP A 470 -5.52 -2.10 -22.97
C ASP A 470 -6.40 -3.37 -23.04
N ASP A 471 -5.78 -4.56 -23.08
CA ASP A 471 -6.46 -5.82 -23.42
C ASP A 471 -7.01 -6.57 -22.19
N ILE A 472 -8.05 -7.39 -22.41
CA ILE A 472 -8.63 -8.29 -21.40
C ILE A 472 -8.49 -9.75 -21.85
N TYR A 473 -7.85 -10.57 -21.03
CA TYR A 473 -7.65 -11.99 -21.24
C TYR A 473 -8.50 -12.83 -20.29
N HIS A 474 -9.47 -13.60 -20.78
CA HIS A 474 -10.22 -14.57 -19.98
C HIS A 474 -9.61 -15.95 -20.15
N VAL A 475 -9.02 -16.47 -19.07
CA VAL A 475 -8.15 -17.65 -19.12
C VAL A 475 -8.55 -18.73 -18.10
N ASP A 476 -8.34 -19.98 -18.46
CA ASP A 476 -8.32 -21.11 -17.54
C ASP A 476 -6.88 -21.56 -17.21
N SER A 477 -6.74 -22.63 -16.43
CA SER A 477 -5.43 -23.13 -15.95
C SER A 477 -4.49 -23.71 -17.03
N ALA A 478 -5.00 -23.99 -18.23
CA ALA A 478 -4.25 -24.58 -19.34
C ALA A 478 -3.73 -23.52 -20.32
N ASP A 479 -4.26 -22.31 -20.26
CA ASP A 479 -3.98 -21.24 -21.22
C ASP A 479 -2.62 -20.58 -21.03
N THR A 480 -2.14 -19.97 -22.11
CA THR A 480 -0.89 -19.20 -22.15
C THR A 480 -1.15 -17.82 -22.75
N ILE A 481 -0.76 -16.78 -22.04
CA ILE A 481 -0.80 -15.40 -22.52
C ILE A 481 0.55 -15.03 -23.15
N VAL A 482 0.53 -14.22 -24.21
CA VAL A 482 1.70 -13.61 -24.80
C VAL A 482 1.52 -12.10 -24.72
N GLU A 483 2.17 -11.48 -23.73
CA GLU A 483 2.13 -10.04 -23.52
C GLU A 483 3.55 -9.46 -23.54
N ALA A 484 3.74 -8.33 -24.22
CA ALA A 484 5.03 -7.65 -24.34
C ALA A 484 4.99 -6.26 -23.68
N ALA A 485 6.12 -5.83 -23.14
CA ALA A 485 6.21 -4.53 -22.50
C ALA A 485 5.89 -3.37 -23.47
N ASP A 486 5.25 -2.32 -22.95
CA ASP A 486 4.83 -1.09 -23.64
C ASP A 486 3.66 -1.27 -24.64
N ASN A 487 2.89 -2.34 -24.51
CA ASN A 487 1.71 -2.63 -25.34
C ASN A 487 0.41 -2.03 -24.82
N GLY A 488 0.24 -1.83 -23.52
CA GLY A 488 -0.99 -1.32 -22.95
C GLY A 488 -1.00 -1.44 -21.44
N HIS A 489 -2.20 -1.35 -20.86
CA HIS A 489 -2.50 -1.71 -19.48
C HIS A 489 -3.47 -2.88 -19.46
N ASP A 490 -2.95 -4.08 -19.27
CA ASP A 490 -3.66 -5.32 -19.58
C ASP A 490 -4.22 -6.01 -18.33
N ILE A 491 -5.35 -6.68 -18.50
CA ILE A 491 -6.09 -7.37 -17.44
C ILE A 491 -6.22 -8.87 -17.76
N VAL A 492 -5.81 -9.71 -16.83
CA VAL A 492 -6.08 -11.15 -16.86
C VAL A 492 -7.22 -11.49 -15.92
N GLN A 493 -8.29 -12.07 -16.45
CA GLN A 493 -9.44 -12.60 -15.72
C GLN A 493 -9.39 -14.13 -15.66
N ALA A 494 -8.96 -14.67 -14.53
CA ALA A 494 -8.76 -16.10 -14.32
C ALA A 494 -10.06 -16.81 -13.89
N LEU A 495 -10.39 -17.90 -14.58
CA LEU A 495 -11.49 -18.83 -14.26
C LEU A 495 -11.07 -19.96 -13.29
N ALA A 496 -9.77 -20.14 -13.11
CA ALA A 496 -9.14 -21.13 -12.23
C ALA A 496 -7.84 -20.55 -11.66
N SER A 497 -7.17 -21.25 -10.74
CA SER A 497 -5.85 -20.83 -10.25
C SER A 497 -4.88 -20.61 -11.40
N PHE A 498 -4.19 -19.47 -11.39
CA PHE A 498 -3.37 -19.03 -12.52
C PHE A 498 -2.03 -18.46 -12.07
N THR A 499 -1.01 -18.63 -12.92
CA THR A 499 0.35 -18.16 -12.65
C THR A 499 0.91 -17.49 -13.89
N LEU A 500 1.28 -16.22 -13.76
CA LEU A 500 1.97 -15.48 -14.82
C LEU A 500 3.39 -16.04 -15.03
N GLN A 501 3.76 -16.15 -16.31
CA GLN A 501 5.12 -16.45 -16.75
C GLN A 501 5.99 -15.19 -16.67
N ALA A 502 7.31 -15.37 -16.58
CA ALA A 502 8.26 -14.30 -16.27
C ALA A 502 8.35 -13.16 -17.30
N ASP A 503 7.91 -13.39 -18.54
CA ASP A 503 7.98 -12.44 -19.65
C ASP A 503 6.65 -11.76 -20.02
N GLN A 504 5.57 -12.06 -19.29
CA GLN A 504 4.25 -11.48 -19.50
C GLN A 504 4.13 -10.13 -18.76
N ALA A 505 4.12 -9.02 -19.48
CA ALA A 505 4.04 -7.67 -18.91
C ALA A 505 2.60 -7.27 -18.55
N VAL A 506 1.89 -8.09 -17.77
CA VAL A 506 0.50 -7.85 -17.35
C VAL A 506 0.46 -6.97 -16.11
N GLU A 507 -0.41 -5.96 -16.10
CA GLU A 507 -0.61 -5.04 -14.98
C GLU A 507 -1.63 -5.53 -13.95
N VAL A 508 -2.73 -6.18 -14.38
CA VAL A 508 -3.79 -6.65 -13.46
C VAL A 508 -4.03 -8.15 -13.62
N LEU A 509 -3.93 -8.89 -12.52
CA LEU A 509 -4.28 -10.31 -12.45
C LEU A 509 -5.43 -10.50 -11.46
N GLN A 510 -6.61 -10.84 -11.96
CA GLN A 510 -7.79 -11.00 -11.11
C GLN A 510 -8.55 -12.29 -11.43
N VAL A 511 -9.30 -12.82 -10.47
CA VAL A 511 -10.31 -13.84 -10.77
C VAL A 511 -11.53 -13.21 -11.44
N GLN A 512 -12.20 -13.95 -12.33
CA GLN A 512 -13.31 -13.41 -13.11
C GLN A 512 -14.58 -13.13 -12.26
N VAL A 513 -14.80 -13.91 -11.21
CA VAL A 513 -16.02 -13.85 -10.38
C VAL A 513 -15.64 -13.62 -8.92
N GLU A 514 -15.61 -12.35 -8.52
CA GLU A 514 -15.29 -11.86 -7.17
C GLU A 514 -16.14 -12.52 -6.07
N GLU A 515 -17.43 -12.75 -6.32
CA GLU A 515 -18.36 -13.31 -5.32
C GLU A 515 -18.26 -14.84 -5.17
N SER A 516 -17.33 -15.50 -5.88
CA SER A 516 -17.14 -16.94 -5.80
C SER A 516 -16.44 -17.33 -4.49
N GLU A 517 -16.92 -18.37 -3.81
CA GLU A 517 -16.27 -18.94 -2.62
C GLU A 517 -15.23 -20.02 -2.97
N ASP A 518 -14.93 -20.22 -4.25
CA ASP A 518 -13.91 -21.19 -4.70
C ASP A 518 -12.51 -20.66 -4.39
N ALA A 519 -11.70 -21.45 -3.68
CA ALA A 519 -10.31 -21.13 -3.38
C ALA A 519 -9.45 -21.15 -4.65
N LEU A 520 -9.14 -19.98 -5.19
CA LEU A 520 -8.36 -19.81 -6.43
C LEU A 520 -7.07 -19.04 -6.14
N ASP A 521 -5.95 -19.75 -6.21
CA ASP A 521 -4.63 -19.14 -6.04
C ASP A 521 -4.20 -18.34 -7.30
N LEU A 522 -3.67 -17.12 -7.08
CA LEU A 522 -3.08 -16.28 -8.12
C LEU A 522 -1.61 -16.03 -7.83
N THR A 523 -0.78 -16.08 -8.86
CA THR A 523 0.65 -15.84 -8.71
C THR A 523 1.17 -14.93 -9.83
N GLY A 524 1.75 -13.80 -9.43
CA GLY A 524 2.38 -12.80 -10.30
C GLY A 524 3.75 -13.23 -10.85
N ASN A 525 4.54 -12.25 -11.28
CA ASN A 525 5.85 -12.47 -11.90
C ASN A 525 6.96 -11.50 -11.46
N GLU A 526 7.68 -10.83 -12.36
CA GLU A 526 8.76 -9.89 -11.98
C GLU A 526 8.37 -8.42 -12.24
N PHE A 527 7.20 -8.18 -12.84
CA PHE A 527 6.62 -6.86 -13.04
C PHE A 527 5.79 -6.47 -11.82
N ALA A 528 5.41 -5.19 -11.69
CA ALA A 528 4.47 -4.78 -10.65
C ALA A 528 3.03 -5.09 -11.10
N GLN A 529 2.28 -5.86 -10.30
CA GLN A 529 0.89 -6.22 -10.54
C GLN A 529 -0.07 -5.64 -9.51
N GLU A 530 -1.32 -5.42 -9.92
CA GLU A 530 -2.48 -5.45 -9.04
C GLU A 530 -3.09 -6.87 -9.10
N ILE A 531 -3.23 -7.55 -7.95
CA ILE A 531 -3.70 -8.93 -7.86
C ILE A 531 -4.97 -9.00 -7.00
N TYR A 532 -6.08 -9.44 -7.60
CA TYR A 532 -7.39 -9.46 -6.95
C TYR A 532 -8.00 -10.87 -6.87
N GLY A 533 -8.27 -11.33 -5.65
CA GLY A 533 -8.90 -12.61 -5.34
C GLY A 533 -10.43 -12.62 -5.51
N ASN A 534 -11.09 -13.56 -4.82
CA ASN A 534 -12.54 -13.67 -4.67
C ASN A 534 -12.90 -13.98 -3.21
N ALA A 535 -14.20 -14.09 -2.92
CA ALA A 535 -14.77 -14.44 -1.62
C ALA A 535 -14.35 -15.81 -1.02
N GLY A 536 -13.47 -16.57 -1.68
CA GLY A 536 -12.93 -17.84 -1.20
C GLY A 536 -11.53 -17.66 -0.60
N ALA A 537 -11.06 -18.61 0.21
CA ALA A 537 -9.71 -18.56 0.76
C ALA A 537 -8.62 -18.70 -0.33
N ASN A 538 -8.06 -17.57 -0.76
CA ASN A 538 -7.10 -17.42 -1.86
C ASN A 538 -5.67 -17.35 -1.33
N ARG A 539 -4.72 -17.83 -2.14
CA ARG A 539 -3.30 -17.50 -1.97
C ARG A 539 -2.88 -16.55 -3.08
N LEU A 540 -2.50 -15.32 -2.72
CA LEU A 540 -1.98 -14.30 -3.63
C LEU A 540 -0.48 -14.14 -3.42
N ASP A 541 0.30 -14.32 -4.49
CA ASP A 541 1.78 -14.35 -4.44
C ASP A 541 2.32 -13.41 -5.52
N GLY A 542 2.75 -12.20 -5.11
CA GLY A 542 3.21 -11.14 -6.02
C GLY A 542 4.46 -11.50 -6.81
N ARG A 543 5.44 -12.12 -6.13
CA ARG A 543 6.81 -12.32 -6.59
C ARG A 543 7.52 -10.95 -6.78
N GLY A 544 8.40 -10.83 -7.77
CA GLY A 544 9.09 -9.55 -7.98
C GLY A 544 8.10 -8.47 -8.43
N GLY A 545 8.48 -7.20 -8.40
CA GLY A 545 7.54 -6.10 -8.67
C GLY A 545 7.22 -5.30 -7.42
N ALA A 546 6.40 -4.26 -7.51
CA ALA A 546 5.90 -3.57 -6.32
C ALA A 546 4.39 -3.74 -6.37
N ASP A 547 3.91 -4.82 -5.78
CA ASP A 547 2.58 -5.35 -6.09
C ASP A 547 1.52 -4.78 -5.14
N ARG A 548 0.27 -4.73 -5.60
CA ARG A 548 -0.90 -4.51 -4.75
C ARG A 548 -1.75 -5.76 -4.73
N MET A 549 -2.13 -6.27 -3.56
CA MET A 549 -2.93 -7.48 -3.42
C MET A 549 -4.17 -7.25 -2.55
N GLU A 550 -5.31 -7.80 -2.96
CA GLU A 550 -6.60 -7.76 -2.24
C GLU A 550 -7.32 -9.12 -2.42
N GLY A 551 -7.73 -9.76 -1.33
CA GLY A 551 -8.36 -11.10 -1.33
C GLY A 551 -9.88 -11.06 -1.36
N PHE A 552 -10.49 -9.99 -0.83
CA PHE A 552 -11.92 -9.85 -0.54
C PHE A 552 -12.37 -10.67 0.68
N ASP A 553 -13.56 -11.30 0.65
CA ASP A 553 -14.00 -12.17 1.76
C ASP A 553 -13.17 -13.48 1.73
N GLY A 554 -12.96 -14.14 2.87
CA GLY A 554 -12.22 -15.41 2.90
C GLY A 554 -11.13 -15.42 3.94
N ASP A 555 -10.48 -16.55 4.17
CA ASP A 555 -9.25 -16.57 5.01
C ASP A 555 -8.06 -16.62 4.04
N ASP A 556 -7.54 -15.46 3.66
CA ASP A 556 -6.60 -15.30 2.55
C ASP A 556 -5.13 -15.37 3.01
N THR A 557 -4.26 -15.66 2.06
CA THR A 557 -2.80 -15.70 2.26
C THR A 557 -2.07 -14.85 1.23
N TYR A 558 -1.50 -13.74 1.69
CA TYR A 558 -0.62 -12.85 0.92
C TYR A 558 0.84 -13.28 1.06
N VAL A 559 1.58 -13.34 -0.05
CA VAL A 559 3.02 -13.58 -0.04
C VAL A 559 3.75 -12.41 -0.66
N VAL A 560 4.61 -11.81 0.15
CA VAL A 560 5.39 -10.63 -0.19
C VAL A 560 6.89 -10.96 -0.17
N ASP A 561 7.60 -10.52 -1.19
CA ASP A 561 9.05 -10.62 -1.29
C ASP A 561 9.73 -9.27 -1.48
N ARG A 562 8.95 -8.18 -1.46
CA ARG A 562 9.47 -6.84 -1.47
C ARG A 562 8.80 -5.95 -0.43
N ALA A 563 9.56 -4.98 0.06
CA ALA A 563 9.10 -4.08 1.11
C ALA A 563 8.15 -2.98 0.57
N ASP A 564 8.03 -2.86 -0.76
CA ASP A 564 7.12 -1.95 -1.44
C ASP A 564 5.84 -2.63 -1.97
N ASP A 565 5.65 -3.93 -1.70
CA ASP A 565 4.36 -4.59 -1.90
C ASP A 565 3.33 -4.02 -0.92
N MET A 566 2.06 -3.97 -1.32
CA MET A 566 0.96 -3.38 -0.55
C MET A 566 -0.21 -4.35 -0.48
N ILE A 567 -0.73 -4.56 0.72
CA ILE A 567 -1.95 -5.35 0.94
C ILE A 567 -3.09 -4.38 1.23
N ASP A 568 -4.20 -4.55 0.51
CA ASP A 568 -5.46 -3.86 0.77
C ASP A 568 -6.44 -4.89 1.33
N GLU A 569 -6.77 -4.74 2.61
CA GLU A 569 -7.64 -5.66 3.34
C GLU A 569 -8.59 -4.91 4.25
N ASP A 570 -9.87 -5.28 4.19
CA ASP A 570 -10.99 -4.57 4.81
C ASP A 570 -11.45 -5.26 6.11
N GLU A 571 -11.87 -4.48 7.10
CA GLU A 571 -12.34 -5.00 8.39
C GLU A 571 -13.46 -6.06 8.24
N GLY A 572 -13.23 -7.25 8.80
CA GLY A 572 -14.24 -8.29 8.96
C GLY A 572 -14.45 -9.18 7.73
N LYS A 573 -13.47 -9.19 6.83
CA LYS A 573 -13.44 -9.99 5.60
C LYS A 573 -12.86 -11.38 5.77
N GLY A 574 -12.07 -11.61 6.80
CA GLY A 574 -11.37 -12.88 6.95
C GLY A 574 -10.67 -13.08 8.26
N THR A 575 -9.83 -14.11 8.31
CA THR A 575 -8.65 -14.13 9.17
C THR A 575 -7.44 -14.36 8.28
N ASP A 576 -6.73 -13.28 8.00
CA ASP A 576 -5.84 -13.20 6.86
C ASP A 576 -4.37 -13.33 7.28
N THR A 577 -3.58 -13.91 6.40
CA THR A 577 -2.17 -14.23 6.67
C THR A 577 -1.24 -13.58 5.66
N LEU A 578 -0.31 -12.75 6.12
CA LEU A 578 0.82 -12.28 5.33
C LEU A 578 2.06 -13.14 5.62
N ILE A 579 2.70 -13.64 4.57
CA ILE A 579 3.98 -14.35 4.62
C ILE A 579 5.05 -13.50 3.93
N ALA A 580 6.01 -12.99 4.68
CA ALA A 580 7.05 -12.11 4.18
C ALA A 580 8.40 -12.83 4.02
N SER A 581 9.00 -12.77 2.83
CA SER A 581 10.37 -13.24 2.61
C SER A 581 11.44 -12.15 2.74
N VAL A 582 11.01 -10.91 3.01
CA VAL A 582 11.84 -9.75 3.37
C VAL A 582 11.26 -9.05 4.59
N SER A 583 12.03 -8.17 5.23
CA SER A 583 11.51 -7.33 6.30
C SER A 583 10.33 -6.48 5.81
N TYR A 584 9.23 -6.48 6.55
CA TYR A 584 7.95 -5.91 6.12
C TYR A 584 7.20 -5.20 7.26
N GLU A 585 6.53 -4.10 6.92
CA GLU A 585 5.72 -3.28 7.83
C GLU A 585 4.31 -3.18 7.23
N LEU A 586 3.29 -3.64 7.97
CA LEU A 586 1.90 -3.51 7.54
C LEU A 586 1.49 -2.04 7.50
N ALA A 587 0.68 -1.69 6.51
CA ALA A 587 0.05 -0.39 6.44
C ALA A 587 -0.97 -0.21 7.58
N ASP A 588 -1.20 1.05 7.98
CA ASP A 588 -2.12 1.41 9.07
C ASP A 588 -3.57 0.96 8.79
N ASP A 589 -3.93 0.82 7.51
CA ASP A 589 -5.27 0.49 7.00
C ASP A 589 -5.42 -0.94 6.48
N ALA A 590 -4.39 -1.80 6.57
CA ALA A 590 -4.49 -3.20 6.17
C ALA A 590 -4.99 -4.07 7.34
N ASP A 591 -6.19 -4.64 7.25
CA ASP A 591 -6.80 -5.45 8.32
C ASP A 591 -6.27 -6.91 8.40
N VAL A 592 -4.96 -7.15 8.22
CA VAL A 592 -4.34 -8.49 8.27
C VAL A 592 -4.03 -8.94 9.71
N GLU A 593 -4.61 -10.06 10.17
CA GLU A 593 -4.39 -10.53 11.55
C GLU A 593 -3.08 -11.29 11.78
N ILE A 594 -2.56 -12.02 10.79
CA ILE A 594 -1.40 -12.91 10.98
C ILE A 594 -0.24 -12.47 10.09
N LEU A 595 0.90 -12.17 10.70
CA LEU A 595 2.15 -11.87 9.98
C LEU A 595 3.17 -12.96 10.27
N LYS A 596 3.75 -13.52 9.22
CA LYS A 596 4.73 -14.60 9.33
C LYS A 596 5.96 -14.32 8.48
N ALA A 597 7.14 -14.44 9.08
CA ALA A 597 8.39 -14.48 8.32
C ALA A 597 8.49 -15.83 7.60
N ALA A 598 8.92 -15.80 6.34
CA ALA A 598 9.12 -17.00 5.55
C ALA A 598 10.12 -17.93 6.25
N ASP A 599 9.86 -19.24 6.17
CA ASP A 599 10.69 -20.25 6.81
C ASP A 599 12.14 -20.13 6.30
N GLY A 600 13.11 -20.00 7.21
CA GLY A 600 14.49 -19.72 6.85
C GLY A 600 15.34 -19.35 8.05
N THR A 601 16.56 -18.87 7.79
CA THR A 601 17.47 -18.33 8.83
C THR A 601 17.91 -16.90 8.52
N ASP A 602 17.20 -16.23 7.61
CA ASP A 602 17.46 -14.84 7.26
C ASP A 602 16.76 -13.93 8.27
N ASP A 603 17.42 -12.83 8.63
CA ASP A 603 16.93 -11.84 9.58
C ASP A 603 15.80 -11.02 8.93
N ILE A 604 14.56 -11.47 9.09
CA ILE A 604 13.34 -10.83 8.56
C ILE A 604 12.62 -10.10 9.68
N ASP A 605 12.53 -8.78 9.58
CA ASP A 605 11.84 -7.94 10.58
C ASP A 605 10.36 -7.79 10.20
N LEU A 606 9.44 -7.91 11.16
CA LEU A 606 8.01 -7.75 10.94
C LEU A 606 7.47 -6.65 11.85
N THR A 607 6.69 -5.74 11.30
CA THR A 607 5.97 -4.70 12.04
C THR A 607 4.48 -4.77 11.73
N GLY A 608 3.67 -4.97 12.76
CA GLY A 608 2.20 -4.89 12.72
C GLY A 608 1.69 -3.45 12.68
N ASN A 609 0.38 -3.24 12.82
CA ASN A 609 -0.27 -1.94 12.72
C ASN A 609 -1.07 -1.58 13.98
N ALA A 610 -2.30 -1.08 13.88
CA ALA A 610 -3.11 -0.67 15.04
C ALA A 610 -4.13 -1.73 15.51
N ILE A 611 -4.28 -2.82 14.77
CA ILE A 611 -5.14 -3.97 15.14
C ILE A 611 -4.33 -5.02 15.91
N GLY A 612 -5.00 -5.99 16.53
CA GLY A 612 -4.31 -7.05 17.29
C GLY A 612 -3.71 -8.11 16.37
N ASN A 613 -2.43 -7.96 16.01
CA ASN A 613 -1.73 -8.87 15.10
C ASN A 613 -1.11 -10.08 15.84
N ILE A 614 -0.96 -11.20 15.12
CA ILE A 614 -0.24 -12.40 15.53
C ILE A 614 1.04 -12.55 14.70
N LEU A 615 2.20 -12.39 15.32
CA LEU A 615 3.51 -12.39 14.65
C LEU A 615 4.26 -13.72 14.86
N TYR A 616 4.79 -14.26 13.77
CA TYR A 616 5.67 -15.43 13.73
C TYR A 616 7.02 -15.06 13.11
N GLY A 617 8.11 -15.17 13.87
CA GLY A 617 9.48 -15.09 13.36
C GLY A 617 9.91 -16.38 12.62
N ASN A 618 11.15 -16.38 12.14
CA ASN A 618 11.80 -17.55 11.53
C ASN A 618 13.05 -17.96 12.34
N GLY A 619 14.00 -18.67 11.73
CA GLY A 619 15.23 -19.11 12.38
C GLY A 619 16.35 -18.06 12.47
N GLY A 620 16.13 -16.85 11.93
CA GLY A 620 17.07 -15.72 11.97
C GLY A 620 16.92 -14.88 13.25
N ASP A 621 17.68 -13.81 13.37
CA ASP A 621 17.56 -12.85 14.48
C ASP A 621 16.55 -11.76 14.08
N ASN A 622 15.25 -11.96 14.34
CA ASN A 622 14.19 -11.08 13.85
C ASN A 622 13.92 -9.88 14.78
N ARG A 623 13.58 -8.71 14.23
CA ARG A 623 12.86 -7.67 14.95
C ARG A 623 11.36 -7.85 14.72
N LEU A 624 10.61 -8.17 15.77
CA LEU A 624 9.15 -8.32 15.72
C LEU A 624 8.49 -7.20 16.53
N ASP A 625 7.69 -6.35 15.90
CA ASP A 625 7.05 -5.17 16.49
C ASP A 625 5.54 -5.23 16.25
N GLY A 626 4.72 -5.14 17.29
CA GLY A 626 3.25 -5.20 17.15
C GLY A 626 2.62 -3.95 16.60
N GLY A 627 3.29 -2.81 16.76
CA GLY A 627 2.64 -1.51 16.57
C GLY A 627 1.76 -1.14 17.77
N GLY A 628 0.47 -0.98 17.56
CA GLY A 628 -0.52 -0.81 18.60
C GLY A 628 -1.66 -1.81 18.43
N GLY A 629 -2.46 -2.02 19.48
CA GLY A 629 -3.42 -3.12 19.48
C GLY A 629 -3.14 -4.04 20.65
N ASP A 630 -3.78 -5.21 20.65
CA ASP A 630 -3.50 -6.28 21.63
C ASP A 630 -2.79 -7.43 20.88
N ASP A 631 -1.46 -7.36 20.81
CA ASP A 631 -0.68 -8.19 19.90
C ASP A 631 -0.13 -9.47 20.54
N THR A 632 0.09 -10.50 19.71
CA THR A 632 0.65 -11.79 20.12
C THR A 632 1.88 -12.17 19.29
N VAL A 633 3.03 -12.38 19.92
CA VAL A 633 4.16 -13.08 19.29
C VAL A 633 4.10 -14.58 19.60
N VAL A 634 4.37 -15.42 18.60
CA VAL A 634 4.29 -16.88 18.71
C VAL A 634 5.65 -17.54 18.52
N PHE A 635 6.00 -18.42 19.45
CA PHE A 635 7.22 -19.20 19.48
C PHE A 635 6.92 -20.71 19.37
N THR A 636 7.77 -21.44 18.64
CA THR A 636 7.53 -22.86 18.35
C THR A 636 7.87 -23.79 19.54
N GLY A 637 8.70 -23.34 20.47
CA GLY A 637 9.16 -24.09 21.64
C GLY A 637 8.39 -23.80 22.94
N ASN A 638 8.71 -24.56 23.99
CA ASN A 638 8.17 -24.27 25.33
C ASN A 638 8.89 -23.06 25.94
N ARG A 639 8.24 -22.30 26.83
CA ARG A 639 8.83 -21.13 27.50
C ARG A 639 10.20 -21.42 28.14
N ALA A 640 10.40 -22.62 28.67
CA ALA A 640 11.64 -23.02 29.34
C ALA A 640 12.85 -23.16 28.40
N ASP A 641 12.61 -23.24 27.09
CA ASP A 641 13.67 -23.38 26.09
C ASP A 641 14.30 -22.02 25.72
N TYR A 642 13.61 -20.92 26.00
CA TYR A 642 14.02 -19.56 25.64
C TYR A 642 14.66 -18.80 26.81
N THR A 643 15.75 -18.12 26.48
CA THR A 643 16.30 -17.03 27.30
C THR A 643 15.57 -15.74 26.98
N VAL A 644 15.24 -14.95 28.01
CA VAL A 644 14.48 -13.70 27.85
C VAL A 644 15.19 -12.58 28.61
N GLU A 645 15.49 -11.48 27.94
CA GLU A 645 16.18 -10.31 28.51
C GLU A 645 15.44 -9.02 28.17
N ARG A 646 15.31 -8.10 29.14
CA ARG A 646 14.76 -6.76 28.90
C ARG A 646 15.88 -5.80 28.48
N ASN A 647 15.72 -5.16 27.34
CA ASN A 647 16.68 -4.19 26.82
C ASN A 647 16.39 -2.77 27.32
N ALA A 648 17.41 -1.90 27.23
CA ALA A 648 17.34 -0.52 27.70
C ALA A 648 16.40 0.37 26.88
N ASP A 649 16.10 -0.01 25.64
CA ASP A 649 15.15 0.67 24.74
C ASP A 649 13.70 0.24 24.96
N GLY A 650 13.45 -0.69 25.89
CA GLY A 650 12.13 -1.20 26.24
C GLY A 650 11.75 -2.50 25.53
N SER A 651 12.53 -2.96 24.54
CA SER A 651 12.31 -4.25 23.88
C SER A 651 12.65 -5.44 24.75
N VAL A 652 12.24 -6.61 24.29
CA VAL A 652 12.54 -7.90 24.92
C VAL A 652 13.33 -8.75 23.94
N THR A 653 14.55 -9.15 24.29
CA THR A 653 15.26 -10.18 23.53
C THR A 653 14.76 -11.54 23.96
N VAL A 654 14.31 -12.38 23.02
CA VAL A 654 13.92 -13.77 23.23
C VAL A 654 14.82 -14.65 22.35
N ALA A 655 15.62 -15.53 22.95
CA ALA A 655 16.62 -16.30 22.21
C ALA A 655 16.65 -17.78 22.60
N ASP A 656 16.75 -18.67 21.62
CA ASP A 656 17.06 -20.09 21.82
C ASP A 656 18.05 -20.63 20.75
N ASN A 657 18.09 -21.96 20.50
CA ASN A 657 18.97 -22.55 19.48
C ASN A 657 18.23 -22.90 18.17
N ARG A 658 16.93 -22.60 18.06
CA ARG A 658 16.06 -22.93 16.92
C ARG A 658 15.64 -21.68 16.15
N ASP A 659 15.30 -20.63 16.87
CA ASP A 659 14.58 -19.45 16.37
C ASP A 659 15.41 -18.17 16.59
N GLY A 660 16.74 -18.23 16.40
CA GLY A 660 17.64 -17.07 16.58
C GLY A 660 17.53 -16.36 17.93
N ALA A 661 17.95 -15.09 17.95
CA ALA A 661 17.82 -14.15 19.06
C ALA A 661 16.98 -12.94 18.67
N ASP A 662 15.66 -13.08 18.80
CA ASP A 662 14.67 -12.10 18.36
C ASP A 662 14.56 -10.90 19.30
N GLN A 663 14.34 -9.72 18.73
CA GLN A 663 14.02 -8.50 19.45
C GLN A 663 12.53 -8.16 19.31
N ILE A 664 11.81 -8.21 20.43
CA ILE A 664 10.36 -8.07 20.47
C ILE A 664 9.96 -6.69 21.01
N PHE A 665 9.12 -5.97 20.25
CA PHE A 665 8.60 -4.63 20.54
C PHE A 665 7.06 -4.67 20.56
N ASN A 666 6.47 -3.80 21.38
CA ASN A 666 5.01 -3.57 21.44
C ASN A 666 4.14 -4.84 21.41
N MET A 667 4.55 -5.90 22.13
CA MET A 667 3.76 -7.12 22.28
C MET A 667 3.11 -7.20 23.67
N GLU A 668 1.82 -7.53 23.72
CA GLU A 668 1.07 -7.77 24.96
C GLU A 668 1.18 -9.23 25.38
N ILE A 669 1.16 -10.15 24.41
CA ILE A 669 1.07 -11.60 24.64
C ILE A 669 2.26 -12.32 23.99
N PHE A 670 2.89 -13.21 24.76
CA PHE A 670 3.93 -14.12 24.31
C PHE A 670 3.38 -15.55 24.37
N GLN A 671 3.13 -16.15 23.21
CA GLN A 671 2.63 -17.51 23.05
C GLN A 671 3.79 -18.48 22.84
N PHE A 672 4.04 -19.35 23.81
CA PHE A 672 4.93 -20.49 23.69
C PHE A 672 4.12 -21.78 23.47
N ALA A 673 4.74 -22.86 23.04
CA ALA A 673 4.07 -24.14 22.83
C ALA A 673 3.38 -24.70 24.10
N ASP A 674 3.87 -24.37 25.31
CA ASP A 674 3.31 -24.85 26.58
C ASP A 674 2.35 -23.86 27.27
N ARG A 675 2.41 -22.56 26.95
CA ARG A 675 1.62 -21.52 27.66
C ARG A 675 1.58 -20.18 26.91
N ARG A 676 0.57 -19.36 27.25
CA ARG A 676 0.53 -17.92 27.00
C ARG A 676 1.01 -17.15 28.24
N VAL A 677 1.81 -16.10 28.03
CA VAL A 677 2.29 -15.21 29.09
C VAL A 677 2.10 -13.76 28.66
N SER A 678 1.64 -12.87 29.55
CA SER A 678 1.64 -11.43 29.24
C SER A 678 3.07 -10.88 29.26
N ARG A 679 3.30 -9.72 28.66
CA ARG A 679 4.60 -9.04 28.71
C ARG A 679 5.12 -8.84 30.14
N GLU A 680 4.25 -8.46 31.08
CA GLU A 680 4.66 -8.33 32.49
C GLU A 680 5.01 -9.70 33.08
N GLY A 681 4.17 -10.72 32.86
CA GLY A 681 4.42 -12.07 33.36
C GLY A 681 5.67 -12.72 32.77
N LEU A 682 6.07 -12.34 31.55
CA LEU A 682 7.24 -12.86 30.87
C LEU A 682 8.54 -12.46 31.56
N LEU A 683 8.55 -11.24 32.11
CA LEU A 683 9.69 -10.57 32.71
C LEU A 683 9.62 -10.51 34.23
N ASN A 684 8.52 -10.99 34.82
CA ASN A 684 8.30 -10.95 36.27
C ASN A 684 9.37 -11.76 37.01
N VAL A 685 10.10 -11.08 37.89
CA VAL A 685 11.14 -11.66 38.75
C VAL A 685 10.65 -11.61 40.19
N ALA A 686 10.93 -12.67 40.94
CA ALA A 686 10.56 -12.71 42.35
C ALA A 686 11.15 -11.51 43.15
N PRO A 687 10.38 -10.90 44.08
CA PRO A 687 10.84 -9.77 44.89
C PRO A 687 12.15 -10.05 45.64
N LYS A 688 13.00 -9.05 45.82
CA LYS A 688 14.28 -9.15 46.51
C LYS A 688 14.39 -8.24 47.73
N GLY A 689 15.50 -8.34 48.46
CA GLY A 689 15.82 -7.37 49.51
C GLY A 689 14.87 -7.31 50.72
N LEU A 690 14.15 -8.40 51.04
CA LEU A 690 13.29 -8.46 52.24
C LEU A 690 14.11 -8.06 53.49
N SER A 691 13.62 -7.05 54.22
CA SER A 691 14.27 -6.51 55.43
C SER A 691 13.26 -6.15 56.50
N LEU A 692 13.72 -6.09 57.75
CA LEU A 692 12.96 -5.71 58.94
C LEU A 692 13.73 -4.60 59.65
N ASP A 693 13.09 -3.47 59.93
CA ASP A 693 13.75 -2.27 60.48
C ASP A 693 14.02 -2.33 62.00
N SER A 694 13.24 -3.12 62.73
CA SER A 694 13.35 -3.35 64.16
C SER A 694 12.96 -4.79 64.48
N ASP A 695 13.80 -5.44 65.27
CA ASP A 695 13.74 -6.86 65.57
C ASP A 695 13.72 -7.14 67.07
N ALA A 696 13.24 -6.18 67.88
CA ALA A 696 13.21 -6.30 69.34
C ALA A 696 11.83 -5.91 69.90
N VAL A 697 11.40 -6.62 70.94
CA VAL A 697 10.13 -6.38 71.64
C VAL A 697 10.27 -6.76 73.11
N ALA A 698 9.62 -6.02 74.01
CA ALA A 698 9.59 -6.40 75.42
C ALA A 698 8.77 -7.68 75.62
N GLU A 699 9.14 -8.50 76.60
CA GLU A 699 8.30 -9.60 77.06
C GLU A 699 6.95 -9.08 77.56
N ASN A 700 5.93 -9.95 77.59
CA ASN A 700 4.56 -9.59 78.00
C ASN A 700 3.93 -8.40 77.25
N SER A 701 4.55 -7.94 76.16
CA SER A 701 4.07 -6.84 75.32
C SER A 701 2.63 -7.05 74.88
N ARG A 702 1.81 -6.01 74.90
CA ARG A 702 0.37 -6.17 74.61
C ARG A 702 0.15 -6.64 73.17
N THR A 703 -0.85 -7.49 72.96
CA THR A 703 -1.33 -7.84 71.61
C THR A 703 -1.62 -6.56 70.81
N GLY A 704 -1.09 -6.50 69.59
CA GLY A 704 -1.13 -5.34 68.70
C GLY A 704 0.06 -4.38 68.83
N GLN A 705 0.98 -4.60 69.78
CA GLN A 705 2.17 -3.77 69.93
C GLN A 705 3.10 -3.92 68.71
N PRO A 706 3.55 -2.82 68.09
CA PRO A 706 4.51 -2.88 66.99
C PRO A 706 5.89 -3.38 67.42
N VAL A 707 6.47 -4.28 66.62
CA VAL A 707 7.85 -4.77 66.74
C VAL A 707 8.76 -4.06 65.75
N GLY A 708 8.34 -4.02 64.48
CA GLY A 708 9.05 -3.40 63.37
C GLY A 708 8.24 -3.50 62.07
N LYS A 709 8.76 -2.96 60.98
CA LYS A 709 8.14 -2.95 59.66
C LYS A 709 8.96 -3.73 58.64
N ILE A 710 8.28 -4.59 57.90
CA ILE A 710 8.85 -5.32 56.77
C ILE A 710 8.86 -4.42 55.54
N SER A 711 9.99 -4.42 54.84
CA SER A 711 10.12 -3.83 53.51
C SER A 711 10.72 -4.83 52.53
N VAL A 712 10.39 -4.64 51.26
CA VAL A 712 10.82 -5.48 50.14
C VAL A 712 11.20 -4.55 48.99
N GLN A 713 12.19 -4.97 48.21
CA GLN A 713 12.58 -4.33 46.97
C GLN A 713 12.14 -5.21 45.82
N ASP A 714 11.76 -4.61 44.72
CA ASP A 714 11.36 -5.35 43.54
C ASP A 714 11.82 -4.59 42.32
N ASP A 715 12.44 -5.31 41.39
CA ASP A 715 12.87 -4.72 40.14
C ASP A 715 11.67 -4.39 39.25
N ASP A 716 10.55 -5.09 39.44
CA ASP A 716 9.30 -4.89 38.69
C ASP A 716 8.40 -3.79 39.30
N GLY A 717 8.70 -3.34 40.52
CA GLY A 717 7.91 -2.35 41.24
C GLY A 717 6.55 -2.87 41.73
N GLY A 718 5.63 -1.98 42.12
CA GLY A 718 4.29 -2.37 42.58
C GLY A 718 4.15 -2.62 44.08
N THR A 719 2.92 -2.95 44.52
CA THR A 719 2.59 -3.21 45.94
C THR A 719 2.63 -4.70 46.23
N HIS A 720 3.51 -5.12 47.13
CA HIS A 720 3.71 -6.53 47.47
C HIS A 720 2.71 -7.03 48.50
N GLN A 721 2.25 -8.27 48.32
CA GLN A 721 1.55 -9.00 49.36
C GLN A 721 2.58 -9.62 50.32
N LEU A 722 2.58 -9.16 51.57
CA LEU A 722 3.40 -9.72 52.64
C LEU A 722 2.57 -10.68 53.49
N THR A 723 3.09 -11.88 53.74
CA THR A 723 2.45 -12.89 54.58
C THR A 723 3.44 -13.53 55.54
N LEU A 724 2.99 -13.85 56.76
CA LEU A 724 3.75 -14.68 57.70
C LEU A 724 3.51 -16.15 57.35
N VAL A 725 4.54 -16.81 56.82
CA VAL A 725 4.56 -18.26 56.61
C VAL A 725 4.82 -18.99 57.94
N ASP A 726 5.61 -18.37 58.82
CA ASP A 726 5.81 -18.80 60.20
C ASP A 726 5.71 -17.59 61.14
N SER A 727 4.78 -17.66 62.08
CA SER A 727 4.47 -16.64 63.08
C SER A 727 5.14 -16.88 64.43
N ALA A 728 6.17 -17.74 64.48
CA ALA A 728 6.79 -18.24 65.70
C ALA A 728 5.76 -18.91 66.63
N GLY A 729 4.91 -19.76 66.08
CA GLY A 729 3.86 -20.44 66.84
C GLY A 729 2.71 -19.54 67.29
N GLY A 730 2.42 -18.47 66.55
CA GLY A 730 1.32 -17.54 66.82
C GLY A 730 1.68 -16.33 67.69
N ARG A 731 2.97 -16.12 67.98
CA ARG A 731 3.45 -15.00 68.82
C ARG A 731 3.43 -13.66 68.09
N PHE A 732 3.58 -13.68 66.77
CA PHE A 732 3.58 -12.48 65.94
C PHE A 732 2.50 -12.52 64.86
N SER A 733 2.07 -11.34 64.43
CA SER A 733 1.16 -11.13 63.31
C SER A 733 1.70 -10.02 62.41
N LEU A 734 1.18 -9.93 61.18
CA LEU A 734 1.54 -8.90 60.21
C LEU A 734 0.27 -8.20 59.76
N ASP A 735 0.27 -6.87 59.76
CA ASP A 735 -0.84 -6.10 59.21
C ASP A 735 -0.71 -5.87 57.70
N ALA A 736 -1.77 -5.35 57.08
CA ALA A 736 -1.83 -5.11 55.63
C ALA A 736 -0.82 -4.06 55.12
N THR A 737 -0.17 -3.30 56.00
CA THR A 737 0.83 -2.28 55.66
C THR A 737 2.27 -2.76 55.90
N GLY A 738 2.44 -4.01 56.31
CA GLY A 738 3.73 -4.64 56.55
C GLY A 738 4.29 -4.43 57.96
N ASN A 739 3.50 -3.95 58.93
CA ASN A 739 3.98 -3.86 60.31
C ASN A 739 3.87 -5.22 61.00
N LEU A 740 4.97 -5.67 61.59
CA LEU A 740 5.05 -6.83 62.46
C LEU A 740 4.57 -6.43 63.86
N LEU A 741 3.57 -7.13 64.36
CA LEU A 741 2.90 -6.86 65.63
C LEU A 741 2.99 -8.09 66.54
N VAL A 742 2.97 -7.85 67.85
CA VAL A 742 2.76 -8.91 68.84
C VAL A 742 1.34 -9.44 68.71
N ALA A 743 1.20 -10.75 68.55
CA ALA A 743 -0.10 -11.44 68.54
C ALA A 743 -0.42 -12.05 69.90
N ASP A 744 0.59 -12.64 70.57
CA ASP A 744 0.44 -13.26 71.88
C ASP A 744 1.69 -12.96 72.74
N GLY A 745 1.62 -11.83 73.45
CA GLY A 745 2.73 -11.32 74.23
C GLY A 745 3.02 -12.10 75.51
N VAL A 746 2.03 -12.82 76.04
CA VAL A 746 2.22 -13.70 77.21
C VAL A 746 3.19 -14.84 76.90
N ARG A 747 3.35 -15.17 75.62
CA ARG A 747 4.29 -16.20 75.15
C ARG A 747 5.65 -15.64 74.74
N LEU A 748 5.84 -14.32 74.90
CA LEU A 748 7.13 -13.66 74.85
C LEU A 748 7.57 -13.54 76.31
N ASP A 749 8.45 -14.44 76.72
CA ASP A 749 8.96 -14.59 78.08
C ASP A 749 10.49 -14.65 77.93
N TYR A 750 11.17 -13.64 78.49
CA TYR A 750 12.61 -13.48 78.32
C TYR A 750 13.40 -14.58 79.03
N GLU A 751 12.93 -15.03 80.20
CA GLU A 751 13.52 -16.11 80.99
C GLU A 751 13.43 -17.46 80.27
N GLN A 752 12.37 -17.66 79.48
CA GLN A 752 12.17 -18.85 78.68
C GLN A 752 12.99 -18.83 77.39
N ASP A 753 12.78 -17.82 76.55
CA ASP A 753 13.37 -17.73 75.21
C ASP A 753 13.66 -16.26 74.86
N VAL A 754 14.93 -15.88 74.89
CA VAL A 754 15.39 -14.51 74.57
C VAL A 754 15.16 -14.09 73.11
N GLN A 755 14.73 -15.01 72.23
CA GLN A 755 14.47 -14.73 70.82
C GLN A 755 13.57 -15.77 70.15
N HIS A 756 12.91 -15.37 69.06
CA HIS A 756 12.09 -16.21 68.21
C HIS A 756 12.38 -15.98 66.72
N THR A 757 12.05 -16.93 65.87
CA THR A 757 12.20 -16.78 64.41
C THR A 757 10.83 -16.75 63.74
N ILE A 758 10.65 -15.79 62.83
CA ILE A 758 9.50 -15.71 61.93
C ILE A 758 9.97 -15.91 60.49
N THR A 759 9.06 -16.32 59.59
CA THR A 759 9.33 -16.39 58.15
C THR A 759 8.28 -15.60 57.40
N VAL A 760 8.74 -14.64 56.59
CA VAL A 760 7.89 -13.78 55.78
C VAL A 760 8.03 -14.14 54.31
N LYS A 761 6.91 -14.24 53.60
CA LYS A 761 6.83 -14.35 52.14
C LYS A 761 6.35 -13.00 51.59
N ALA A 762 7.12 -12.43 50.67
CA ALA A 762 6.66 -11.36 49.81
C ALA A 762 6.28 -11.95 48.45
N THR A 763 5.11 -11.57 47.95
CA THR A 763 4.63 -11.93 46.61
C THR A 763 4.38 -10.62 45.86
N ASP A 764 4.90 -10.50 44.65
CA ASP A 764 4.59 -9.35 43.79
C ASP A 764 3.13 -9.42 43.27
N PRO A 765 2.63 -8.36 42.60
CA PRO A 765 1.30 -8.36 42.01
C PRO A 765 1.05 -9.43 40.94
N HIS A 766 2.08 -9.98 40.31
CA HIS A 766 2.00 -10.96 39.22
C HIS A 766 2.24 -12.41 39.68
N GLY A 767 2.50 -12.63 40.98
CA GLY A 767 2.47 -13.92 41.65
C GLY A 767 3.84 -14.55 41.97
N GLU A 768 4.97 -13.97 41.53
CA GLU A 768 6.28 -14.47 41.95
C GLU A 768 6.59 -14.06 43.39
N SER A 769 7.40 -14.87 44.08
CA SER A 769 7.55 -14.70 45.52
C SER A 769 8.89 -15.13 46.08
N THR A 770 9.30 -14.41 47.14
CA THR A 770 10.50 -14.69 47.91
C THR A 770 10.17 -14.82 49.39
N THR A 771 10.84 -15.76 50.06
CA THR A 771 10.72 -15.98 51.50
C THR A 771 12.01 -15.66 52.23
N LYS A 772 11.92 -15.03 53.41
CA LYS A 772 13.06 -14.80 54.30
C LYS A 772 12.67 -14.93 55.77
N SER A 773 13.55 -15.51 56.57
CA SER A 773 13.37 -15.60 58.02
C SER A 773 14.05 -14.45 58.76
N PHE A 774 13.42 -13.97 59.84
CA PHE A 774 13.92 -12.92 60.73
C PHE A 774 13.92 -13.41 62.18
N ILE A 775 14.93 -13.01 62.95
CA ILE A 775 15.00 -13.28 64.39
C ILE A 775 14.42 -12.07 65.12
N ILE A 776 13.49 -12.27 66.04
CA ILE A 776 12.93 -11.25 66.92
C ILE A 776 13.44 -11.51 68.34
N ARG A 777 14.11 -10.53 68.92
CA ARG A 777 14.67 -10.57 70.28
C ARG A 777 13.61 -10.11 71.29
N VAL A 778 13.53 -10.83 72.40
CA VAL A 778 12.70 -10.45 73.55
C VAL A 778 13.56 -9.60 74.50
N GLN A 779 12.98 -8.57 75.11
CA GLN A 779 13.63 -7.70 76.11
C GLN A 779 12.94 -7.87 77.47
N ASP A 780 13.75 -7.95 78.52
CA ASP A 780 13.36 -8.11 79.93
C ASP A 780 12.60 -6.89 80.50
N ASP A 781 11.57 -7.10 81.33
CA ASP A 781 10.79 -6.08 82.06
C ASP A 781 10.93 -6.24 83.60
N PRO A 782 11.64 -5.33 84.30
CA PRO A 782 12.10 -5.53 85.68
C PRO A 782 11.10 -5.13 86.79
N ASP A 783 9.79 -5.08 86.53
CA ASP A 783 8.78 -4.87 87.58
C ASP A 783 7.73 -6.00 87.44
N GLU A 784 7.75 -7.01 88.31
CA GLU A 784 6.91 -8.19 88.14
C GLU A 784 5.51 -8.05 88.76
N GLU A 785 4.47 -8.38 87.99
CA GLU A 785 3.09 -8.52 88.48
C GLU A 785 2.62 -9.97 88.31
N ALA A 786 2.36 -10.68 89.41
CA ALA A 786 1.78 -12.02 89.35
C ALA A 786 0.62 -12.25 90.34
N ILE A 787 -0.34 -13.04 89.89
CA ILE A 787 -1.48 -13.52 90.67
C ILE A 787 -1.40 -15.04 90.66
N GLY A 788 -1.28 -15.62 91.85
CA GLY A 788 -1.33 -17.05 92.12
C GLY A 788 -2.70 -17.67 91.81
N SER A 789 -2.79 -18.94 92.12
CA SER A 789 -3.90 -19.83 91.84
C SER A 789 -4.70 -20.11 93.12
N ALA A 790 -5.52 -21.17 93.11
CA ALA A 790 -6.22 -21.64 94.31
C ALA A 790 -5.47 -22.80 95.00
N GLY A 791 -4.21 -23.04 94.64
CA GLY A 791 -3.32 -24.02 95.27
C GLY A 791 -2.04 -23.36 95.77
N ALA A 792 -1.14 -24.14 96.38
CA ALA A 792 0.11 -23.62 96.91
C ALA A 792 1.06 -23.16 95.80
N ASP A 793 1.35 -21.86 95.77
CA ASP A 793 2.18 -21.20 94.77
C ASP A 793 3.55 -20.75 95.31
N VAL A 794 4.52 -20.66 94.40
CA VAL A 794 5.85 -20.11 94.68
C VAL A 794 6.10 -18.96 93.71
N MET A 795 6.13 -17.73 94.23
CA MET A 795 6.34 -16.51 93.46
C MET A 795 7.63 -15.81 93.87
N LYS A 796 8.33 -15.24 92.88
CA LYS A 796 9.59 -14.51 93.06
C LYS A 796 9.57 -13.27 92.16
N GLY A 797 9.89 -12.10 92.72
CA GLY A 797 10.02 -10.85 91.98
C GLY A 797 11.42 -10.71 91.44
N GLY A 798 12.35 -10.28 92.29
CA GLY A 798 13.75 -10.17 91.91
C GLY A 798 14.23 -8.75 92.19
N ASN A 799 14.46 -7.96 91.16
CA ASN A 799 14.71 -6.53 91.31
C ASN A 799 13.53 -5.81 90.67
N GLY A 800 12.84 -4.94 91.39
CA GLY A 800 11.63 -4.31 90.85
C GLY A 800 10.75 -3.84 91.98
N ASN A 801 9.69 -3.08 91.72
CA ASN A 801 8.65 -2.90 92.74
C ASN A 801 7.51 -3.86 92.42
N ASP A 802 7.52 -4.99 93.09
CA ASP A 802 6.77 -6.16 92.65
C ASP A 802 5.41 -6.23 93.33
N SER A 803 4.44 -6.80 92.59
CA SER A 803 3.07 -6.94 93.05
C SER A 803 2.60 -8.38 92.93
N PHE A 804 2.51 -9.07 94.07
CA PHE A 804 2.07 -10.47 94.15
C PHE A 804 0.79 -10.68 94.95
N ARG A 805 -0.05 -11.60 94.46
CA ARG A 805 -1.27 -12.05 95.16
C ARG A 805 -1.38 -13.56 95.12
N GLY A 806 -1.27 -14.24 96.26
CA GLY A 806 -1.36 -15.71 96.39
C GLY A 806 -2.76 -16.28 96.14
N LEU A 807 -3.78 -15.62 96.67
CA LEU A 807 -5.20 -16.01 96.64
C LEU A 807 -5.56 -17.13 97.62
N ALA A 808 -5.52 -18.41 97.24
CA ALA A 808 -5.90 -19.50 98.12
C ALA A 808 -4.88 -20.62 98.02
N GLY A 809 -4.55 -21.24 99.15
CA GLY A 809 -3.48 -22.22 99.24
C GLY A 809 -2.38 -21.70 100.16
N SER A 810 -1.49 -22.59 100.59
CA SER A 810 -0.32 -22.19 101.39
C SER A 810 0.80 -21.69 100.48
N ASP A 811 0.85 -20.37 100.31
CA ASP A 811 1.71 -19.72 99.35
C ASP A 811 3.06 -19.32 99.94
N ARG A 812 4.08 -19.30 99.07
CA ARG A 812 5.41 -18.78 99.40
C ARG A 812 5.81 -17.70 98.41
N VAL A 813 5.90 -16.48 98.92
CA VAL A 813 6.27 -15.31 98.11
C VAL A 813 7.54 -14.67 98.66
N ASP A 814 8.51 -14.45 97.76
CA ASP A 814 9.77 -13.76 98.03
C ASP A 814 9.90 -12.61 97.02
N ALA A 815 9.62 -11.39 97.47
CA ALA A 815 9.54 -10.24 96.57
C ALA A 815 10.90 -9.85 96.02
N GLY A 816 11.91 -9.73 96.89
CA GLY A 816 13.29 -9.48 96.49
C GLY A 816 13.74 -8.07 96.86
N LEU A 817 14.24 -7.30 95.90
CA LEU A 817 14.70 -5.94 96.13
C LEU A 817 13.68 -4.96 95.55
N GLY A 818 13.16 -4.07 96.38
CA GLY A 818 12.23 -3.04 95.93
C GLY A 818 11.21 -2.67 96.98
N ASN A 819 10.20 -1.88 96.60
CA ASN A 819 9.10 -1.57 97.51
C ASN A 819 7.89 -2.40 97.10
N ASP A 820 7.72 -3.53 97.77
CA ASP A 820 6.88 -4.59 97.24
C ASP A 820 5.52 -4.62 97.90
N THR A 821 4.54 -5.18 97.19
CA THR A 821 3.19 -5.38 97.70
C THR A 821 2.82 -6.85 97.59
N LEU A 822 2.72 -7.51 98.75
CA LEU A 822 2.45 -8.93 98.88
C LEU A 822 1.09 -9.16 99.57
N MET A 823 0.25 -9.98 98.95
CA MET A 823 -0.99 -10.50 99.55
C MET A 823 -0.93 -12.04 99.54
N GLY A 824 -1.00 -12.67 100.71
CA GLY A 824 -1.03 -14.13 100.87
C GLY A 824 -2.39 -14.68 100.44
N GLY A 825 -3.43 -14.32 101.16
CA GLY A 825 -4.81 -14.62 100.79
C GLY A 825 -5.46 -15.57 101.79
N SER A 826 -5.64 -16.83 101.45
CA SER A 826 -6.32 -17.79 102.33
C SER A 826 -5.52 -19.06 102.51
N GLU A 827 -5.55 -19.60 103.72
CA GLU A 827 -4.68 -20.66 104.24
C GLU A 827 -3.37 -20.10 104.81
N ASN A 828 -2.36 -20.92 105.08
CA ASN A 828 -1.18 -20.46 105.85
C ASN A 828 -0.07 -20.06 104.89
N ASP A 829 0.24 -18.77 104.85
CA ASP A 829 1.16 -18.20 103.87
C ASP A 829 2.51 -17.82 104.46
N THR A 830 3.54 -17.78 103.61
CA THR A 830 4.86 -17.23 103.93
C THR A 830 5.20 -16.09 102.99
N LEU A 831 5.22 -14.87 103.53
CA LEU A 831 5.49 -13.65 102.79
C LEU A 831 6.81 -13.03 103.27
N ILE A 832 7.71 -12.77 102.32
CA ILE A 832 9.04 -12.19 102.57
C ILE A 832 9.17 -10.94 101.69
N GLY A 833 9.21 -9.77 102.33
CA GLY A 833 9.43 -8.48 101.66
C GLY A 833 10.89 -8.28 101.24
N SER A 834 11.82 -8.70 102.10
CA SER A 834 13.26 -8.60 101.89
C SER A 834 13.78 -7.17 102.05
N ALA A 835 14.11 -6.43 100.99
CA ALA A 835 14.73 -5.11 101.17
C ALA A 835 13.97 -4.01 100.43
N GLY A 836 13.43 -3.10 101.22
CA GLY A 836 12.73 -1.89 100.79
C GLY A 836 11.47 -1.70 101.61
N LYS A 837 10.60 -0.76 101.23
CA LYS A 837 9.43 -0.42 102.07
C LYS A 837 8.23 -1.24 101.67
N ASP A 838 8.05 -2.35 102.34
CA ASP A 838 7.16 -3.40 101.88
C ASP A 838 5.79 -3.35 102.55
N ARG A 839 4.79 -3.85 101.83
CA ARG A 839 3.43 -4.03 102.32
C ARG A 839 3.07 -5.50 102.23
N LEU A 840 2.99 -6.14 103.39
CA LEU A 840 2.69 -7.56 103.52
C LEU A 840 1.32 -7.76 104.19
N TYR A 841 0.45 -8.49 103.52
CA TYR A 841 -0.90 -8.83 103.99
C TYR A 841 -1.08 -10.35 104.00
N GLY A 842 -1.16 -10.98 105.18
CA GLY A 842 -1.43 -12.42 105.32
C GLY A 842 -2.88 -12.80 104.98
N ASP A 843 -3.80 -11.87 105.24
CA ASP A 843 -5.24 -12.03 105.02
C ASP A 843 -5.90 -13.08 105.94
N THR A 844 -6.08 -14.34 105.52
CA THR A 844 -6.78 -15.35 106.34
C THR A 844 -5.96 -16.62 106.48
N GLY A 845 -5.45 -16.94 107.66
CA GLY A 845 -4.42 -17.94 107.75
C GLY A 845 -3.77 -18.00 109.11
N ASN A 846 -2.81 -18.90 109.30
CA ASN A 846 -1.79 -18.70 110.33
C ASN A 846 -0.51 -18.35 109.59
N ASP A 847 -0.33 -17.07 109.35
CA ASP A 847 0.64 -16.60 108.35
C ASP A 847 1.98 -16.27 108.98
N SER A 848 3.04 -16.34 108.16
CA SER A 848 4.40 -15.95 108.52
C SER A 848 4.83 -14.80 107.64
N LEU A 849 4.92 -13.60 108.23
CA LEU A 849 5.31 -12.37 107.54
C LEU A 849 6.69 -11.91 108.04
N GLU A 850 7.62 -11.70 107.12
CA GLU A 850 8.94 -11.10 107.35
C GLU A 850 9.10 -9.85 106.46
N GLY A 851 9.13 -8.67 107.09
CA GLY A 851 9.31 -7.38 106.40
C GLY A 851 10.70 -7.29 105.79
N GLY A 852 11.71 -7.27 106.65
CA GLY A 852 13.11 -7.38 106.23
C GLY A 852 13.89 -6.12 106.56
N ASN A 853 14.36 -5.36 105.58
CA ASN A 853 15.04 -4.08 105.81
C ASN A 853 14.14 -2.92 105.38
N ASP A 854 14.31 -1.78 106.05
CA ASP A 854 13.52 -0.55 105.89
C ASP A 854 12.18 -0.60 106.63
N ALA A 855 11.32 0.40 106.42
CA ALA A 855 10.16 0.61 107.27
C ALA A 855 8.91 -0.02 106.65
N ASP A 856 8.48 -1.12 107.26
CA ASP A 856 7.50 -2.03 106.66
C ASP A 856 6.12 -1.95 107.30
N LEU A 857 5.13 -2.39 106.52
CA LEU A 857 3.75 -2.57 106.95
C LEU A 857 3.37 -4.04 106.88
N LEU A 858 3.22 -4.68 108.04
CA LEU A 858 2.80 -6.07 108.14
C LEU A 858 1.41 -6.16 108.78
N ASN A 859 0.50 -6.87 108.13
CA ASN A 859 -0.81 -7.20 108.65
C ASN A 859 -1.06 -8.70 108.51
N GLY A 860 -1.11 -9.41 109.65
CA GLY A 860 -1.36 -10.86 109.70
C GLY A 860 -2.76 -11.18 109.18
N GLY A 861 -3.78 -10.57 109.77
CA GLY A 861 -5.16 -10.71 109.33
C GLY A 861 -5.96 -11.60 110.27
N THR A 862 -6.64 -12.63 109.77
CA THR A 862 -7.40 -13.55 110.64
C THR A 862 -6.65 -14.86 110.83
N GLY A 863 -6.49 -15.27 112.08
CA GLY A 863 -5.88 -16.53 112.50
C GLY A 863 -4.67 -16.25 113.39
N ASN A 864 -3.78 -17.21 113.61
CA ASN A 864 -2.69 -17.03 114.60
C ASN A 864 -1.38 -16.75 113.87
N ASP A 865 -1.07 -15.47 113.72
CA ASP A 865 -0.02 -15.05 112.81
C ASP A 865 1.31 -14.85 113.51
N ARG A 866 2.39 -14.93 112.74
CA ARG A 866 3.75 -14.66 113.17
C ARG A 866 4.30 -13.50 112.33
N LEU A 867 4.55 -12.37 112.98
CA LEU A 867 5.03 -11.16 112.33
C LEU A 867 6.44 -10.81 112.83
N LEU A 868 7.39 -10.70 111.91
CA LEU A 868 8.76 -10.23 112.14
C LEU A 868 8.97 -8.97 111.27
N GLY A 869 9.12 -7.81 111.92
CA GLY A 869 9.27 -6.54 111.21
C GLY A 869 10.60 -6.45 110.46
N GLY A 870 11.69 -6.79 111.14
CA GLY A 870 13.04 -6.67 110.64
C GLY A 870 13.74 -5.37 111.06
N LEU A 871 14.71 -4.96 110.25
CA LEU A 871 15.46 -3.72 110.43
C LEU A 871 14.63 -2.53 109.95
N GLY A 872 13.91 -1.86 110.84
CA GLY A 872 13.02 -0.83 110.38
C GLY A 872 12.49 0.06 111.47
N GLN A 873 11.52 0.88 111.09
CA GLN A 873 10.50 1.29 112.03
C GLN A 873 9.18 0.74 111.50
N ASP A 874 8.80 -0.43 112.01
CA ASP A 874 7.77 -1.23 111.38
C ASP A 874 6.42 -1.03 112.03
N SER A 875 5.36 -1.23 111.24
CA SER A 875 3.98 -1.19 111.69
C SER A 875 3.39 -2.60 111.62
N LEU A 876 3.24 -3.22 112.79
CA LEU A 876 2.80 -4.62 112.91
C LEU A 876 1.35 -4.68 113.40
N THR A 877 0.50 -5.40 112.68
CA THR A 877 -0.92 -5.59 113.05
C THR A 877 -1.24 -7.07 113.00
N GLY A 878 -1.62 -7.67 114.13
CA GLY A 878 -1.99 -9.08 114.19
C GLY A 878 -3.41 -9.32 113.70
N SER A 879 -4.28 -8.35 113.93
CA SER A 879 -5.73 -8.39 113.69
C SER A 879 -6.44 -9.39 114.61
N SER A 880 -7.01 -10.48 114.10
CA SER A 880 -7.83 -11.37 114.93
C SER A 880 -7.21 -12.75 115.06
N GLY A 881 -6.80 -13.10 116.28
CA GLY A 881 -6.44 -14.46 116.65
C GLY A 881 -5.48 -14.43 117.83
N ARG A 882 -4.48 -15.30 117.83
CA ARG A 882 -3.45 -15.35 118.87
C ARG A 882 -2.09 -15.11 118.23
N ASP A 883 -1.79 -13.85 118.04
CA ASP A 883 -0.67 -13.46 117.19
C ASP A 883 0.64 -13.40 117.97
N VAL A 884 1.74 -13.65 117.27
CA VAL A 884 3.08 -13.62 117.82
C VAL A 884 3.88 -12.55 117.09
N PHE A 885 4.12 -11.45 117.79
CA PHE A 885 5.01 -10.39 117.33
C PHE A 885 6.43 -10.73 117.76
N VAL A 886 7.28 -11.00 116.79
CA VAL A 886 8.62 -11.52 116.98
C VAL A 886 9.60 -10.37 116.91
N PHE A 887 10.57 -10.39 117.81
CA PHE A 887 11.71 -9.50 117.74
C PHE A 887 13.01 -10.29 117.79
N ASP A 888 14.00 -9.84 117.03
CA ASP A 888 15.35 -10.40 117.05
C ASP A 888 16.44 -9.33 117.35
N ASP A 889 17.68 -9.78 117.51
CA ASP A 889 18.83 -8.92 117.86
C ASP A 889 19.06 -7.75 116.89
N ARG A 890 18.58 -7.86 115.65
CA ARG A 890 18.71 -6.82 114.61
C ARG A 890 17.75 -5.65 114.88
N GLU A 891 16.57 -5.91 115.47
CA GLU A 891 15.39 -5.02 115.49
C GLU A 891 15.34 -4.03 116.68
N THR A 892 16.46 -3.88 117.40
CA THR A 892 16.45 -3.16 118.68
C THR A 892 16.69 -1.65 118.55
N GLY A 893 15.63 -0.90 118.23
CA GLY A 893 15.64 0.56 118.22
C GLY A 893 15.80 1.16 119.64
N SER A 894 16.94 1.81 119.94
CA SER A 894 17.27 2.33 121.28
C SER A 894 16.50 3.60 121.71
N SER A 895 15.43 3.98 120.98
CA SER A 895 14.63 5.17 121.25
C SER A 895 13.16 4.98 120.85
N LYS A 896 12.26 5.60 121.62
CA LYS A 896 10.79 5.60 121.37
C LYS A 896 10.39 6.03 119.95
N THR A 897 11.21 6.84 119.27
CA THR A 897 10.92 7.38 117.94
C THR A 897 11.31 6.46 116.79
N LYS A 898 12.04 5.38 117.07
CA LYS A 898 12.48 4.37 116.10
C LYS A 898 12.04 2.96 116.51
N ALA A 899 11.03 2.89 117.38
CA ALA A 899 10.48 1.65 117.88
C ALA A 899 9.41 1.14 116.92
N ASP A 900 9.40 -0.16 116.69
CA ASP A 900 8.31 -0.80 115.97
C ASP A 900 7.01 -0.65 116.72
N TYR A 901 5.95 -0.53 115.95
CA TYR A 901 4.64 -0.14 116.42
C TYR A 901 3.62 -1.25 116.19
N ILE A 902 3.32 -1.96 117.27
CA ILE A 902 2.25 -2.95 117.30
C ILE A 902 0.92 -2.22 117.49
N THR A 903 0.03 -2.33 116.49
CA THR A 903 -1.13 -1.44 116.40
C THR A 903 -2.38 -1.94 117.14
N ASP A 904 -2.43 -3.21 117.56
CA ASP A 904 -3.66 -3.81 118.09
C ASP A 904 -3.47 -4.88 119.17
N PHE A 905 -2.27 -4.98 119.74
CA PHE A 905 -1.90 -6.00 120.73
C PHE A 905 -2.95 -6.19 121.85
N SER A 906 -3.38 -7.44 122.03
CA SER A 906 -4.29 -7.90 123.06
C SER A 906 -3.84 -9.26 123.63
N GLY A 907 -2.99 -9.21 124.67
CA GLY A 907 -2.65 -10.43 125.42
C GLY A 907 -3.85 -11.14 126.09
N ARG A 908 -5.03 -10.50 126.16
CA ARG A 908 -6.28 -11.14 126.58
C ARG A 908 -6.87 -12.02 125.47
N SER A 909 -6.71 -11.62 124.22
CA SER A 909 -7.10 -12.40 123.03
C SER A 909 -6.14 -13.57 122.81
N GLY A 910 -4.88 -13.41 123.23
CA GLY A 910 -3.88 -14.47 123.30
C GLY A 910 -2.53 -14.08 122.73
N ASP A 911 -2.42 -12.84 122.23
CA ASP A 911 -1.24 -12.30 121.59
C ASP A 911 -0.02 -12.34 122.50
N ARG A 912 1.13 -12.52 121.88
CA ARG A 912 2.42 -12.58 122.57
C ARG A 912 3.47 -11.77 121.85
N ILE A 913 4.35 -11.18 122.65
CA ILE A 913 5.61 -10.62 122.19
C ILE A 913 6.67 -11.69 122.39
N ASP A 914 7.26 -12.18 121.32
CA ASP A 914 8.34 -13.17 121.35
C ASP A 914 9.70 -12.50 121.25
N LEU A 915 10.47 -12.61 122.34
CA LEU A 915 11.79 -12.02 122.49
C LEU A 915 12.88 -13.09 122.52
N LYS A 916 12.57 -14.34 122.15
CA LYS A 916 13.56 -15.44 122.17
C LYS A 916 14.76 -15.22 121.28
N LEU A 917 14.60 -14.44 120.21
CA LEU A 917 15.65 -14.13 119.27
C LEU A 917 16.44 -12.86 119.67
N VAL A 918 16.15 -12.29 120.84
CA VAL A 918 16.89 -11.17 121.42
C VAL A 918 17.72 -11.68 122.60
N ASP A 919 19.04 -11.48 122.55
CA ASP A 919 19.93 -11.81 123.66
C ASP A 919 19.76 -10.83 124.82
N ALA A 920 19.23 -11.36 125.93
CA ALA A 920 18.95 -10.56 127.11
C ALA A 920 20.20 -10.06 127.87
N ASP A 921 21.41 -10.57 127.60
CA ASP A 921 22.66 -10.08 128.22
C ASP A 921 23.86 -10.22 127.27
N THR A 922 24.03 -9.24 126.38
CA THR A 922 25.06 -9.25 125.32
C THR A 922 26.52 -9.35 125.82
N LYS A 923 26.74 -9.24 127.13
CA LYS A 923 28.07 -9.40 127.77
C LYS A 923 28.36 -10.83 128.23
N LYS A 924 27.38 -11.73 128.14
CA LYS A 924 27.53 -13.16 128.44
C LYS A 924 27.48 -13.96 127.15
N ARG A 925 27.94 -15.22 127.22
CA ARG A 925 28.09 -16.08 126.05
C ARG A 925 26.85 -16.96 125.89
N GLY A 926 26.30 -16.99 124.66
CA GLY A 926 25.05 -17.68 124.30
C GLY A 926 23.84 -16.76 124.51
N ASP A 927 22.62 -17.22 124.19
CA ASP A 927 21.43 -16.36 124.30
C ASP A 927 20.88 -16.40 125.73
N GLN A 928 20.70 -15.23 126.34
CA GLN A 928 20.12 -15.11 127.67
C GLN A 928 18.62 -14.82 127.60
N LYS A 929 17.91 -15.25 128.66
CA LYS A 929 16.48 -15.04 128.80
C LYS A 929 16.16 -13.77 129.56
N PHE A 930 15.11 -13.08 129.12
CA PHE A 930 14.61 -11.91 129.81
C PHE A 930 13.82 -12.27 131.07
N SER A 931 13.88 -11.38 132.05
CA SER A 931 13.07 -11.40 133.27
C SER A 931 12.10 -10.23 133.29
N PHE A 932 10.79 -10.51 133.23
CA PHE A 932 9.76 -9.47 133.33
C PHE A 932 9.64 -8.89 134.75
N ILE A 933 9.77 -7.57 134.87
CA ILE A 933 9.74 -6.84 136.16
C ILE A 933 8.54 -5.88 136.31
N GLY A 934 7.63 -5.84 135.33
CA GLY A 934 6.50 -4.92 135.32
C GLY A 934 6.93 -3.47 135.11
N GLU A 935 6.33 -2.52 135.84
CA GLU A 935 6.68 -1.08 135.76
C GLU A 935 7.89 -0.69 136.63
N LYS A 936 8.61 -1.66 137.23
CA LYS A 936 9.78 -1.39 138.10
C LYS A 936 11.01 -0.98 137.29
N ALA A 937 11.79 -0.03 137.80
CA ALA A 937 13.04 0.40 137.17
C ALA A 937 14.04 -0.78 137.04
N PHE A 938 14.90 -0.73 136.02
CA PHE A 938 15.92 -1.74 135.82
C PHE A 938 16.92 -1.79 136.97
N THR A 939 17.35 -2.99 137.31
CA THR A 939 18.30 -3.29 138.38
C THR A 939 19.52 -4.04 137.89
N LYS A 940 19.42 -4.73 136.74
CA LYS A 940 20.47 -5.53 136.08
C LYS A 940 20.10 -5.76 134.60
N ALA A 941 21.06 -6.27 133.82
CA ALA A 941 20.83 -6.83 132.48
C ALA A 941 19.81 -7.97 132.48
N GLY A 942 19.22 -8.23 131.32
CA GLY A 942 18.24 -9.28 131.09
C GLY A 942 16.89 -9.01 131.72
N GLN A 943 16.49 -7.74 131.76
CA GLN A 943 15.19 -7.33 132.30
C GLN A 943 14.34 -6.68 131.22
N VAL A 944 13.05 -7.03 131.22
CA VAL A 944 12.04 -6.38 130.40
C VAL A 944 11.03 -5.70 131.33
N ARG A 945 10.77 -4.42 131.06
CA ARG A 945 9.79 -3.59 131.79
C ARG A 945 8.86 -2.91 130.79
N TYR A 946 7.80 -2.29 131.31
CA TYR A 946 6.96 -1.43 130.50
C TYR A 946 6.64 -0.10 131.19
N GLU A 947 6.22 0.88 130.39
CA GLU A 947 5.66 2.15 130.81
C GLU A 947 4.43 2.45 129.94
N LYS A 948 3.36 2.96 130.53
CA LYS A 948 2.16 3.35 129.80
C LYS A 948 1.90 4.85 129.88
N THR A 949 1.49 5.41 128.74
CA THR A 949 0.91 6.75 128.63
C THR A 949 -0.61 6.63 128.50
N LYS A 950 -1.32 7.74 128.27
CA LYS A 950 -2.77 7.71 128.02
C LYS A 950 -3.17 6.99 126.73
N LYS A 951 -2.26 6.88 125.75
CA LYS A 951 -2.56 6.41 124.39
C LYS A 951 -1.71 5.24 123.94
N GLU A 952 -0.60 4.95 124.61
CA GLU A 952 0.45 4.04 124.13
C GLU A 952 1.14 3.36 125.30
N THR A 953 1.67 2.17 125.06
CA THR A 953 2.51 1.40 125.98
C THR A 953 3.87 1.18 125.35
N TYR A 954 4.93 1.38 126.11
CA TYR A 954 6.31 1.18 125.66
C TYR A 954 6.90 0.04 126.48
N VAL A 955 7.36 -1.00 125.79
CA VAL A 955 8.14 -2.10 126.36
C VAL A 955 9.60 -1.76 126.17
N TYR A 956 10.36 -1.81 127.25
CA TYR A 956 11.79 -1.54 127.24
C TYR A 956 12.55 -2.82 127.57
N LEU A 957 13.57 -3.08 126.76
CA LEU A 957 14.47 -4.21 126.94
C LEU A 957 15.83 -3.67 127.40
N ASN A 958 16.32 -4.19 128.52
CA ASN A 958 17.69 -3.93 128.98
C ASN A 958 18.53 -5.19 128.79
N THR A 959 19.41 -5.15 127.82
CA THR A 959 20.35 -6.19 127.39
C THR A 959 21.73 -6.03 128.03
N ASP A 960 21.94 -4.97 128.82
CA ASP A 960 23.23 -4.59 129.35
C ASP A 960 23.11 -4.17 130.85
N SER A 961 24.22 -3.93 131.54
CA SER A 961 24.21 -3.65 133.00
C SER A 961 24.11 -2.17 133.38
N ASP A 962 23.94 -1.26 132.43
CA ASP A 962 23.94 0.19 132.62
C ASP A 962 22.59 0.76 133.11
N LYS A 963 21.52 -0.07 133.03
CA LYS A 963 20.14 0.22 133.45
C LYS A 963 19.39 1.19 132.52
N ALA A 964 19.93 1.47 131.34
CA ALA A 964 19.19 2.05 130.23
C ALA A 964 18.39 0.96 129.50
N ALA A 965 17.71 1.34 128.42
CA ALA A 965 17.05 0.40 127.53
C ALA A 965 17.77 0.43 126.19
N GLU A 966 18.14 -0.73 125.66
CA GLU A 966 18.79 -0.84 124.35
C GLU A 966 17.76 -1.01 123.24
N ALA A 967 16.57 -1.53 123.58
CA ALA A 967 15.46 -1.67 122.66
C ALA A 967 14.16 -1.13 123.24
N VAL A 968 13.31 -0.60 122.36
CA VAL A 968 11.97 -0.16 122.70
C VAL A 968 10.99 -0.74 121.70
N ILE A 969 9.92 -1.35 122.20
CA ILE A 969 8.76 -1.77 121.39
C ILE A 969 7.58 -0.89 121.79
N LYS A 970 6.84 -0.40 120.81
CA LYS A 970 5.71 0.49 121.02
C LYS A 970 4.40 -0.24 120.72
N LEU A 971 3.42 -0.10 121.61
CA LEU A 971 2.09 -0.67 121.47
C LEU A 971 1.02 0.42 121.51
N LYS A 972 0.01 0.30 120.66
CA LYS A 972 -1.17 1.17 120.70
C LYS A 972 -2.02 0.86 121.93
N GLY A 973 -2.43 1.90 122.65
CA GLY A 973 -3.27 1.80 123.85
C GLY A 973 -2.48 1.77 125.16
N ALA A 974 -3.18 2.07 126.25
CA ALA A 974 -2.65 1.98 127.62
C ALA A 974 -2.91 0.57 128.17
N ILE A 975 -1.90 -0.30 128.11
CA ILE A 975 -2.02 -1.75 128.37
C ILE A 975 -1.25 -2.10 129.64
N ASP A 976 -1.90 -2.84 130.54
CA ASP A 976 -1.26 -3.43 131.73
C ASP A 976 -0.67 -4.79 131.38
N LEU A 977 0.60 -4.79 130.94
CA LEU A 977 1.27 -5.99 130.45
C LEU A 977 1.55 -7.01 131.57
N GLN A 978 1.38 -8.30 131.24
CA GLN A 978 1.62 -9.43 132.13
C GLN A 978 2.75 -10.31 131.60
N LYS A 979 3.51 -10.95 132.51
CA LYS A 979 4.59 -11.87 132.14
C LYS A 979 4.16 -12.97 131.15
N SER A 980 2.92 -13.47 131.27
CA SER A 980 2.38 -14.53 130.41
C SER A 980 2.16 -14.14 128.96
N TRP A 981 2.21 -12.84 128.64
CA TRP A 981 2.07 -12.31 127.28
C TRP A 981 3.40 -12.13 126.57
N PHE A 982 4.49 -12.56 127.21
CA PHE A 982 5.80 -12.59 126.60
C PHE A 982 6.27 -14.05 126.45
N VAL A 983 7.02 -14.28 125.39
CA VAL A 983 7.86 -15.46 125.24
C VAL A 983 9.30 -14.99 125.50
N LEU A 984 9.86 -15.38 126.65
CA LEU A 984 11.12 -14.86 127.23
C LEU A 984 12.24 -15.90 127.34
#